data_AF-A0A955ACD5-F1
#
_entry.id   AF-A0A955ACD5-F1
#
_cell.length_a   1.000
_cell.length_b   1.000
_cell.length_c   1.000
_cell.angle_alpha   90.00
_cell.angle_beta   90.00
_cell.angle_gamma   90.00
#
_symmetry.space_group_name_H-M   'P 1'
#
loop_
_entity.id
_entity.type
_entity.pdbx_description
1 polymer ?
#
loop_
_entity_poly.entity_id
_entity_poly.type
_entity_poly.pdbx_seq_one_letter_code
_entity_poly.pdbx_strand_id
1 'polypeptide(L)'
;MNVVVLRRRLFYICAMVLLLVPLYFLGNPSVRNPDGSVKQSGGTLAQIRTNYDLGQGDLGEIDPASESMRLATLGLRGVAATILWQKAEYYKKEQFWDRLSATLNQIAVLQPHFVEVWEFQSHNLSYNVSVEFDDYRQRYQWVKRGIEYLIKGSKFNKHRTEMPFELGNFFGSKMGVADEKLQFRSLYRNDNNFHEEVLDRTGMDLTQTEGLGADRKPDNWLSGRLWFERAYAMVDAGSAPARSALMFYVKGPQWLMKSAEAMQSEGTLDEPARYAWRRSGRDWDSFGKRNIVTTFGDTIYLKETATANENYEKLKKEFEDFAGETYQKLLAERTAQLTPEEIVAWEKSELDRSLDEMFMAAKVETLFTVPPDEVARALPEEKRIAAFEMAQRLSAAKDKIQHIEIYTNQVNYAYWEARCEAEQEDAAILARTSMYEANQMLDRGELDAAIAKYDEAWKAWDELFNKFPAMMIDDAADEVLASIERYRRLLDQPDLPEDFALKDFVKFTDMYHSNQADPAVMQVMAVWPARYPGRSFLAELFRKLDEQAKLDEQANSSSNDGSPEGTDEADQTTSADSKEPVAEQAPQPAEEGTEAEAKPNSPTAESTSDESTTDGGVSLASPDEGAAPSPKN
;
A
#
# COMPACT_ATOMS: atom_id res chain seq x y z
N MET A 1 -7.71 15.83 81.34
CA MET A 1 -7.87 15.58 79.89
C MET A 1 -9.36 15.60 79.56
N ASN A 2 -9.81 16.44 78.63
CA ASN A 2 -11.23 16.72 78.41
C ASN A 2 -11.91 15.51 77.75
N VAL A 3 -12.82 14.82 78.45
CA VAL A 3 -13.43 13.53 78.03
C VAL A 3 -14.10 13.64 76.65
N VAL A 4 -14.64 14.81 76.32
CA VAL A 4 -15.24 15.11 75.01
C VAL A 4 -14.21 15.08 73.89
N VAL A 5 -12.98 15.57 74.14
CA VAL A 5 -11.88 15.57 73.15
C VAL A 5 -11.36 14.15 72.94
N LEU A 6 -11.24 13.36 74.01
CA LEU A 6 -10.83 11.96 73.93
C LEU A 6 -11.85 11.13 73.12
N ARG A 7 -13.15 11.32 73.37
CA ARG A 7 -14.22 10.62 72.63
C ARG A 7 -14.23 10.97 71.14
N ARG A 8 -14.01 12.24 70.78
CA ARG A 8 -13.90 12.67 69.37
C ARG A 8 -12.68 12.08 68.68
N ARG A 9 -11.51 12.07 69.34
CA ARG A 9 -10.28 11.46 68.81
C ARG A 9 -10.44 9.96 68.59
N LEU A 10 -11.01 9.24 69.55
CA LEU A 10 -11.31 7.81 69.42
C LEU A 10 -12.29 7.55 68.28
N PHE A 11 -13.32 8.39 68.13
CA PHE A 11 -14.25 8.28 67.00
C PHE A 11 -13.55 8.49 65.65
N TYR A 12 -12.70 9.51 65.50
CA TYR A 12 -11.95 9.74 64.27
C TYR A 12 -10.97 8.60 63.96
N ILE A 13 -10.27 8.06 64.96
CA ILE A 13 -9.39 6.91 64.78
C ILE A 13 -10.20 5.69 64.34
N CYS A 14 -11.33 5.40 65.00
CA CYS A 14 -12.22 4.32 64.58
C CYS A 14 -12.74 4.53 63.16
N ALA A 15 -13.17 5.73 62.79
CA ALA A 15 -13.63 6.05 61.43
C ALA A 15 -12.52 5.90 60.40
N MET A 16 -11.29 6.33 60.70
CA MET A 16 -10.12 6.12 59.82
C MET A 16 -9.82 4.64 59.64
N VAL A 17 -9.82 3.85 60.71
CA VAL A 17 -9.62 2.39 60.64
C VAL A 17 -10.74 1.72 59.82
N LEU A 18 -11.99 2.15 60.01
CA LEU A 18 -13.14 1.63 59.26
C LEU A 18 -13.04 1.97 57.76
N LEU A 19 -12.49 3.14 57.40
CA LEU A 19 -12.20 3.53 56.02
C LEU A 19 -11.00 2.79 55.41
N LEU A 20 -10.02 2.38 56.22
CA LEU A 20 -8.86 1.60 55.75
C LEU A 20 -9.24 0.19 55.27
N VAL A 21 -10.30 -0.41 55.83
CA VAL A 21 -10.76 -1.75 55.43
C VAL A 21 -11.17 -1.82 53.94
N PRO A 22 -12.12 -1.01 53.43
CA PRO A 22 -12.44 -1.02 52.01
C PRO A 22 -11.28 -0.56 51.14
N LEU A 23 -10.46 0.41 51.59
CA LEU A 23 -9.25 0.84 50.86
C LEU A 23 -8.24 -0.30 50.69
N TYR A 24 -8.08 -1.16 51.69
CA TYR A 24 -7.23 -2.34 51.62
C TYR A 24 -7.77 -3.35 50.59
N PHE A 25 -9.08 -3.67 50.63
CA PHE A 25 -9.68 -4.59 49.67
C PHE A 25 -9.69 -4.05 48.24
N LEU A 26 -9.81 -2.74 48.04
CA LEU A 26 -9.72 -2.13 46.72
C LEU A 26 -8.27 -2.03 46.23
N GLY A 27 -7.34 -1.58 47.08
CA GLY A 27 -6.04 -1.05 46.66
C GLY A 27 -4.80 -1.89 46.95
N ASN A 28 -4.91 -3.04 47.64
CA ASN A 28 -3.74 -3.87 47.94
C ASN A 28 -3.07 -4.37 46.63
N PRO A 29 -1.75 -4.21 46.45
CA PRO A 29 -1.07 -4.65 45.22
C PRO A 29 -1.11 -6.17 45.05
N SER A 30 -1.02 -6.63 43.79
CA SER A 30 -0.80 -8.04 43.47
C SER A 30 0.66 -8.42 43.72
N VAL A 31 0.91 -9.65 44.18
CA VAL A 31 2.27 -10.23 44.26
C VAL A 31 2.45 -11.16 43.07
N ARG A 32 3.51 -10.96 42.28
CA ARG A 32 3.82 -11.75 41.08
C ARG A 32 5.20 -12.40 41.18
N ASN A 33 5.37 -13.51 40.46
CA ASN A 33 6.67 -14.17 40.27
C ASN A 33 7.54 -13.39 39.26
N PRO A 34 8.86 -13.65 39.18
CA PRO A 34 9.74 -13.01 38.20
C PRO A 34 9.38 -13.28 36.73
N ASP A 35 8.59 -14.32 36.46
CA ASP A 35 8.06 -14.69 35.15
C ASP A 35 6.72 -14.01 34.80
N GLY A 36 6.26 -13.09 35.65
CA GLY A 36 5.01 -12.34 35.48
C GLY A 36 3.73 -13.08 35.90
N SER A 37 3.82 -14.34 36.36
CA SER A 37 2.66 -15.08 36.86
C SER A 37 2.18 -14.58 38.23
N VAL A 38 0.86 -14.53 38.43
CA VAL A 38 0.27 -14.02 39.68
C VAL A 38 0.42 -15.03 40.81
N LYS A 39 1.23 -14.70 41.82
CA LYS A 39 1.40 -15.49 43.04
C LYS A 39 0.29 -15.23 44.06
N GLN A 40 -0.19 -13.98 44.12
CA GLN A 40 -1.33 -13.58 44.94
C GLN A 40 -2.10 -12.47 44.24
N SER A 41 -3.37 -12.71 43.96
CA SER A 41 -4.28 -11.70 43.41
C SER A 41 -4.44 -10.58 44.43
N GLY A 42 -4.10 -9.34 44.04
CA GLY A 42 -4.26 -8.15 44.88
C GLY A 42 -5.73 -7.79 45.11
N GLY A 43 -5.99 -6.57 45.58
CA GLY A 43 -7.35 -6.01 45.69
C GLY A 43 -8.05 -5.86 44.34
N THR A 44 -9.32 -5.47 44.34
CA THR A 44 -10.16 -5.39 43.13
C THR A 44 -9.54 -4.52 42.03
N LEU A 45 -8.87 -3.41 42.36
CA LEU A 45 -8.19 -2.57 41.37
C LEU A 45 -6.97 -3.26 40.75
N ALA A 46 -6.20 -4.02 41.52
CA ALA A 46 -5.07 -4.79 41.00
C ALA A 46 -5.56 -5.92 40.07
N GLN A 47 -6.70 -6.54 40.39
CA GLN A 47 -7.34 -7.55 39.55
C GLN A 47 -7.91 -6.94 38.26
N ILE A 48 -8.62 -5.80 38.33
CA ILE A 48 -9.10 -5.09 37.14
C ILE A 48 -7.91 -4.66 36.27
N ARG A 49 -6.85 -4.12 36.87
CA ARG A 49 -5.61 -3.78 36.14
C ARG A 49 -4.94 -4.98 35.49
N THR A 50 -5.04 -6.16 36.09
CA THR A 50 -4.51 -7.40 35.50
C THR A 50 -5.40 -7.91 34.38
N ASN A 51 -6.71 -7.93 34.59
CA ASN A 51 -7.68 -8.51 33.65
C ASN A 51 -7.87 -7.64 32.40
N TYR A 52 -7.76 -6.31 32.56
CA TYR A 52 -7.86 -5.35 31.47
C TYR A 52 -6.49 -4.78 31.05
N ASP A 53 -5.40 -5.34 31.58
CA ASP A 53 -4.03 -4.93 31.30
C ASP A 53 -3.75 -3.42 31.53
N LEU A 54 -4.47 -2.82 32.49
CA LEU A 54 -4.39 -1.40 32.84
C LEU A 54 -3.29 -1.09 33.88
N GLY A 55 -2.48 -2.08 34.28
CA GLY A 55 -1.44 -1.90 35.29
C GLY A 55 -0.11 -2.51 34.89
N GLN A 56 0.98 -1.78 35.19
CA GLN A 56 2.36 -2.26 35.11
C GLN A 56 2.67 -3.29 36.22
N GLY A 57 1.97 -4.42 36.18
CA GLY A 57 1.98 -5.43 37.24
C GLY A 57 3.25 -6.27 37.35
N ASP A 58 4.25 -6.04 36.50
CA ASP A 58 5.54 -6.71 36.60
C ASP A 58 6.55 -5.79 37.31
N LEU A 59 6.78 -6.05 38.59
CA LEU A 59 7.84 -5.39 39.37
C LEU A 59 9.25 -5.58 38.74
N GLY A 60 9.42 -6.49 37.79
CA GLY A 60 10.64 -6.64 36.96
C GLY A 60 10.66 -5.83 35.67
N GLU A 61 9.51 -5.28 35.24
CA GLU A 61 9.37 -4.49 33.99
C GLU A 61 9.01 -3.02 34.23
N ILE A 62 8.76 -2.62 35.48
CA ILE A 62 8.72 -1.22 35.87
C ILE A 62 10.09 -0.61 35.56
N ASP A 63 10.17 0.22 34.52
CA ASP A 63 11.33 1.08 34.30
C ASP A 63 11.36 2.13 35.42
N PRO A 64 12.31 2.05 36.38
CA PRO A 64 12.35 2.97 37.51
C PRO A 64 12.48 4.42 37.06
N ALA A 65 13.06 4.66 35.88
CA ALA A 65 13.14 6.00 35.30
C ALA A 65 11.77 6.51 34.87
N SER A 66 10.93 5.67 34.24
CA SER A 66 9.56 6.03 33.83
C SER A 66 8.69 6.37 35.02
N GLU A 67 8.68 5.51 36.04
CA GLU A 67 7.85 5.75 37.23
C GLU A 67 8.36 6.94 38.05
N SER A 68 9.68 7.13 38.12
CA SER A 68 10.27 8.33 38.75
C SER A 68 9.90 9.61 38.00
N MET A 69 9.95 9.61 36.66
CA MET A 69 9.52 10.77 35.85
C MET A 69 8.03 11.05 36.01
N ARG A 70 7.19 10.02 36.00
CA ARG A 70 5.74 10.16 36.23
C ARG A 70 5.46 10.78 37.60
N LEU A 71 6.12 10.30 38.65
CA LEU A 71 5.99 10.86 39.99
C LEU A 71 6.50 12.31 40.03
N ALA A 72 7.66 12.59 39.42
CA ALA A 72 8.25 13.93 39.38
C ALA A 72 7.37 14.95 38.65
N THR A 73 6.58 14.52 37.65
CA THR A 73 5.64 15.40 36.95
C THR A 73 4.36 15.70 37.72
N LEU A 74 4.11 15.04 38.87
CA LEU A 74 2.93 15.26 39.73
C LEU A 74 1.57 15.25 38.97
N GLY A 75 1.46 14.41 37.92
CA GLY A 75 0.27 14.32 37.08
C GLY A 75 0.26 15.24 35.85
N LEU A 76 1.24 16.15 35.71
CA LEU A 76 1.40 17.04 34.55
C LEU A 76 2.19 16.38 33.39
N ARG A 77 2.09 15.06 33.25
CA ARG A 77 2.85 14.29 32.24
C ARG A 77 2.63 14.81 30.82
N GLY A 78 1.42 15.25 30.47
CA GLY A 78 1.11 15.76 29.13
C GLY A 78 1.80 17.09 28.83
N VAL A 79 1.87 17.98 29.82
CA VAL A 79 2.58 19.26 29.70
C VAL A 79 4.08 19.03 29.58
N ALA A 80 4.64 18.15 30.42
CA ALA A 80 6.05 17.78 30.36
C ALA A 80 6.40 17.16 29.00
N ALA A 81 5.57 16.25 28.49
CA ALA A 81 5.73 15.68 27.16
C ALA A 81 5.74 16.79 26.10
N THR A 82 4.73 17.68 26.11
CA THR A 82 4.63 18.78 25.13
C THR A 82 5.89 19.66 25.09
N ILE A 83 6.45 19.99 26.26
CA ILE A 83 7.72 20.74 26.36
C ILE A 83 8.88 19.95 25.76
N LEU A 84 8.96 18.64 26.03
CA LEU A 84 10.01 17.79 25.47
C LEU A 84 9.87 17.67 23.94
N TRP A 85 8.65 17.56 23.42
CA TRP A 85 8.38 17.58 21.98
C TRP A 85 8.84 18.89 21.33
N GLN A 86 8.54 20.04 21.93
CA GLN A 86 9.05 21.34 21.46
C GLN A 86 10.58 21.42 21.48
N LYS A 87 11.22 20.89 22.53
CA LYS A 87 12.69 20.83 22.61
C LYS A 87 13.28 19.88 21.57
N ALA A 88 12.66 18.74 21.32
CA ALA A 88 13.09 17.81 20.29
C ALA A 88 13.04 18.49 18.91
N GLU A 89 11.96 19.21 18.60
CA GLU A 89 11.85 19.94 17.35
C GLU A 89 12.93 21.04 17.21
N TYR A 90 13.17 21.79 18.29
CA TYR A 90 14.25 22.78 18.34
C TYR A 90 15.63 22.13 18.11
N TYR A 91 15.95 21.04 18.82
CA TYR A 91 17.24 20.35 18.65
C TYR A 91 17.41 19.70 17.30
N LYS A 92 16.32 19.24 16.67
CA LYS A 92 16.33 18.75 15.30
C LYS A 92 16.68 19.88 14.33
N LYS A 93 16.01 21.02 14.43
CA LYS A 93 16.24 22.19 13.57
C LYS A 93 17.66 22.75 13.69
N GLU A 94 18.17 22.83 14.92
CA GLU A 94 19.54 23.30 15.20
C GLU A 94 20.60 22.21 15.03
N GLN A 95 20.21 21.02 14.53
CA GLN A 95 21.11 19.87 14.29
C GLN A 95 21.90 19.41 15.55
N PHE A 96 21.35 19.63 16.75
CA PHE A 96 21.92 19.14 18.01
C PHE A 96 21.53 17.69 18.27
N TRP A 97 22.06 16.78 17.46
CA TRP A 97 21.68 15.37 17.41
C TRP A 97 21.78 14.64 18.74
N ASP A 98 22.83 14.85 19.52
CA ASP A 98 22.97 14.22 20.85
C ASP A 98 21.87 14.67 21.82
N ARG A 99 21.54 15.97 21.79
CA ARG A 99 20.48 16.55 22.63
C ARG A 99 19.10 16.09 22.16
N LEU A 100 18.91 15.95 20.85
CA LEU A 100 17.72 15.36 20.27
C LEU A 100 17.55 13.94 20.79
N SER A 101 18.52 13.04 20.59
CA SER A 101 18.45 11.64 21.05
C SER A 101 18.22 11.52 22.55
N ALA A 102 18.84 12.37 23.37
CA ALA A 102 18.57 12.40 24.81
C ALA A 102 17.12 12.82 25.13
N THR A 103 16.59 13.81 24.41
CA THR A 103 15.21 14.29 24.57
C THR A 103 14.20 13.25 24.14
N LEU A 104 14.44 12.56 23.01
CA LEU A 104 13.57 11.47 22.55
C LEU A 104 13.50 10.34 23.57
N ASN A 105 14.65 9.95 24.15
CA ASN A 105 14.66 8.98 25.24
C ASN A 105 13.82 9.42 26.46
N GLN A 106 13.82 10.70 26.81
CA GLN A 106 12.96 11.22 27.89
C GLN A 106 11.47 11.14 27.53
N ILE A 107 11.10 11.43 26.27
CA ILE A 107 9.73 11.28 25.78
C ILE A 107 9.29 9.82 25.86
N ALA A 108 10.11 8.88 25.36
CA ALA A 108 9.85 7.45 25.43
C ALA A 108 9.64 6.96 26.87
N VAL A 109 10.47 7.43 27.81
CA VAL A 109 10.36 7.08 29.23
C VAL A 109 9.09 7.69 29.86
N LEU A 110 8.66 8.87 29.41
CA LEU A 110 7.46 9.53 29.93
C LEU A 110 6.15 8.93 29.38
N GLN A 111 6.17 8.48 28.12
CA GLN A 111 5.01 7.95 27.38
C GLN A 111 5.27 6.55 26.79
N PRO A 112 5.70 5.54 27.57
CA PRO A 112 6.18 4.26 27.03
C PRO A 112 5.12 3.40 26.35
N HIS A 113 3.84 3.59 26.70
CA HIS A 113 2.70 2.82 26.16
C HIS A 113 1.95 3.53 25.02
N PHE A 114 2.44 4.71 24.61
CA PHE A 114 1.87 5.44 23.49
C PHE A 114 2.65 5.06 22.24
N VAL A 115 2.10 4.15 21.44
CA VAL A 115 2.75 3.53 20.27
C VAL A 115 3.29 4.59 19.31
N GLU A 116 2.53 5.66 19.11
CA GLU A 116 2.82 6.77 18.22
C GLU A 116 4.12 7.50 18.58
N VAL A 117 4.53 7.51 19.86
CA VAL A 117 5.86 8.04 20.27
C VAL A 117 6.97 7.20 19.66
N TRP A 118 6.80 5.88 19.63
CA TRP A 118 7.78 4.96 19.09
C TRP A 118 7.80 5.02 17.56
N GLU A 119 6.63 4.95 16.92
CA GLU A 119 6.53 5.02 15.45
C GLU A 119 7.06 6.35 14.90
N PHE A 120 6.56 7.48 15.40
CA PHE A 120 6.93 8.79 14.89
C PHE A 120 8.41 9.07 15.09
N GLN A 121 8.96 8.77 16.27
CA GLN A 121 10.37 9.07 16.54
C GLN A 121 11.32 8.12 15.82
N SER A 122 10.94 6.86 15.63
CA SER A 122 11.70 5.93 14.78
C SER A 122 11.73 6.43 13.34
N HIS A 123 10.60 6.94 12.84
CA HIS A 123 10.50 7.56 11.52
C HIS A 123 11.37 8.81 11.43
N ASN A 124 11.27 9.71 12.42
CA ASN A 124 12.06 10.94 12.47
C ASN A 124 13.57 10.64 12.43
N LEU A 125 14.03 9.63 13.18
CA LEU A 125 15.44 9.21 13.15
C LEU A 125 15.84 8.59 11.80
N SER A 126 15.02 7.68 11.27
CA SER A 126 15.39 6.88 10.10
C SER A 126 15.16 7.58 8.76
N TYR A 127 14.26 8.55 8.70
CA TYR A 127 13.92 9.26 7.46
C TYR A 127 14.46 10.68 7.55
N ASN A 128 13.97 11.50 8.47
CA ASN A 128 14.27 12.94 8.50
C ASN A 128 15.72 13.23 8.94
N VAL A 129 16.16 12.67 10.07
CA VAL A 129 17.53 12.91 10.56
C VAL A 129 18.54 12.23 9.66
N SER A 130 18.23 11.04 9.14
CA SER A 130 19.17 10.28 8.29
C SER A 130 19.61 11.05 7.04
N VAL A 131 18.74 11.83 6.41
CA VAL A 131 19.04 12.52 5.13
C VAL A 131 19.91 13.77 5.32
N GLU A 132 20.07 14.26 6.55
CA GLU A 132 20.90 15.42 6.89
C GLU A 132 22.41 15.13 6.85
N PHE A 133 22.81 13.88 6.63
CA PHE A 133 24.20 13.44 6.61
C PHE A 133 24.64 13.12 5.19
N ASP A 134 25.83 13.54 4.76
CA ASP A 134 26.32 13.26 3.40
C ASP A 134 26.74 11.78 3.19
N ASP A 135 27.42 11.19 4.18
CA ASP A 135 27.92 9.81 4.07
C ASP A 135 26.80 8.80 4.33
N TYR A 136 26.49 7.96 3.35
CA TYR A 136 25.51 6.87 3.44
C TYR A 136 25.75 5.95 4.65
N ARG A 137 27.00 5.77 5.11
CA ARG A 137 27.28 4.97 6.30
C ARG A 137 26.69 5.61 7.55
N GLN A 138 26.75 6.94 7.66
CA GLN A 138 26.17 7.67 8.77
C GLN A 138 24.64 7.67 8.68
N ARG A 139 24.07 7.83 7.47
CA ARG A 139 22.63 7.66 7.22
C ARG A 139 22.15 6.29 7.72
N TYR A 140 22.87 5.24 7.37
CA TYR A 140 22.59 3.87 7.80
C TYR A 140 22.63 3.69 9.34
N GLN A 141 23.58 4.33 10.04
CA GLN A 141 23.58 4.31 11.51
C GLN A 141 22.33 4.97 12.11
N TRP A 142 21.81 6.04 11.50
CA TRP A 142 20.55 6.66 11.95
C TRP A 142 19.32 5.80 11.66
N VAL A 143 19.30 5.09 10.53
CA VAL A 143 18.28 4.08 10.24
C VAL A 143 18.27 2.99 11.31
N LYS A 144 19.45 2.45 11.66
CA LYS A 144 19.59 1.49 12.76
C LYS A 144 19.08 2.03 14.09
N ARG A 145 19.44 3.27 14.44
CA ARG A 145 18.97 3.93 15.68
C ARG A 145 17.44 4.05 15.72
N GLY A 146 16.79 4.33 14.61
CA GLY A 146 15.33 4.35 14.55
C GLY A 146 14.72 2.96 14.75
N ILE A 147 15.29 1.92 14.12
CA ILE A 147 14.87 0.53 14.34
C ILE A 147 15.07 0.10 15.80
N GLU A 148 16.23 0.40 16.39
CA GLU A 148 16.54 0.14 17.79
C GLU A 148 15.56 0.86 18.74
N TYR A 149 15.17 2.09 18.40
CA TYR A 149 14.17 2.85 19.14
C TYR A 149 12.81 2.15 19.11
N LEU A 150 12.39 1.66 17.94
CA LEU A 150 11.15 0.89 17.80
C LEU A 150 11.19 -0.46 18.54
N ILE A 151 12.31 -1.19 18.45
CA ILE A 151 12.57 -2.43 19.21
C ILE A 151 12.43 -2.18 20.73
N LYS A 152 12.97 -1.07 21.23
CA LYS A 152 12.83 -0.69 22.64
C LYS A 152 11.37 -0.48 23.02
N GLY A 153 10.58 0.13 22.14
CA GLY A 153 9.14 0.33 22.32
C GLY A 153 8.35 -0.98 22.43
N SER A 154 8.77 -2.03 21.71
CA SER A 154 8.12 -3.34 21.70
C SER A 154 8.11 -4.01 23.08
N LYS A 155 9.09 -3.69 23.93
CA LYS A 155 9.13 -4.18 25.33
C LYS A 155 7.94 -3.70 26.14
N PHE A 156 7.49 -2.47 25.91
CA PHE A 156 6.38 -1.86 26.64
C PHE A 156 5.02 -2.19 26.01
N ASN A 157 5.00 -2.42 24.69
CA ASN A 157 3.78 -2.56 23.88
C ASN A 157 3.61 -4.00 23.35
N LYS A 158 3.76 -5.01 24.21
CA LYS A 158 3.86 -6.43 23.82
C LYS A 158 2.67 -7.00 23.04
N HIS A 159 1.47 -6.49 23.29
CA HIS A 159 0.23 -6.94 22.66
C HIS A 159 -0.22 -6.05 21.50
N ARG A 160 0.57 -5.01 21.18
CA ARG A 160 0.30 -4.07 20.09
C ARG A 160 0.97 -4.59 18.83
N THR A 161 0.17 -5.08 17.89
CA THR A 161 0.65 -5.61 16.61
C THR A 161 1.25 -4.52 15.72
N GLU A 162 0.98 -3.25 16.03
CA GLU A 162 1.59 -2.08 15.41
C GLU A 162 3.13 -2.13 15.52
N MET A 163 3.66 -2.57 16.66
CA MET A 163 5.11 -2.62 16.88
C MET A 163 5.86 -3.54 15.90
N PRO A 164 5.54 -4.85 15.79
CA PRO A 164 6.16 -5.71 14.79
C PRO A 164 5.75 -5.32 13.36
N PHE A 165 4.54 -4.80 13.14
CA PHE A 165 4.13 -4.35 11.81
C PHE A 165 5.02 -3.21 11.29
N GLU A 166 5.28 -2.20 12.12
CA GLU A 166 6.20 -1.13 11.74
C GLU A 166 7.64 -1.60 11.65
N LEU A 167 8.12 -2.52 12.49
CA LEU A 167 9.43 -3.14 12.29
C LEU A 167 9.54 -3.79 10.90
N GLY A 168 8.48 -4.48 10.45
CA GLY A 168 8.40 -5.01 9.08
C GLY A 168 8.59 -3.95 8.00
N ASN A 169 7.92 -2.80 8.16
CA ASN A 169 8.06 -1.65 7.26
C ASN A 169 9.48 -1.06 7.27
N PHE A 170 10.07 -0.85 8.46
CA PHE A 170 11.39 -0.22 8.56
C PHE A 170 12.51 -1.11 8.02
N PHE A 171 12.51 -2.41 8.32
CA PHE A 171 13.51 -3.33 7.77
C PHE A 171 13.40 -3.42 6.24
N GLY A 172 12.19 -3.54 5.69
CA GLY A 172 12.01 -3.60 4.24
C GLY A 172 12.18 -2.25 3.56
N SER A 173 11.19 -1.37 3.68
CA SER A 173 11.08 -0.17 2.85
C SER A 173 12.23 0.81 3.05
N LYS A 174 12.62 1.12 4.30
CA LYS A 174 13.66 2.14 4.52
C LYS A 174 15.01 1.74 3.93
N MET A 175 15.35 0.45 3.97
CA MET A 175 16.61 -0.04 3.41
C MET A 175 16.49 -0.40 1.93
N GLY A 176 15.32 -0.83 1.48
CA GLY A 176 15.10 -1.36 0.13
C GLY A 176 14.70 -0.32 -0.92
N VAL A 177 14.18 0.84 -0.51
CA VAL A 177 13.64 1.86 -1.44
C VAL A 177 14.46 3.15 -1.46
N ALA A 178 15.31 3.40 -0.46
CA ALA A 178 16.14 4.60 -0.41
C ALA A 178 17.03 4.76 -1.67
N ASP A 179 17.44 5.98 -1.99
CA ASP A 179 18.35 6.26 -3.11
C ASP A 179 19.66 5.46 -2.97
N GLU A 180 20.17 5.30 -1.73
CA GLU A 180 21.33 4.48 -1.41
C GLU A 180 20.99 3.01 -1.09
N LYS A 181 19.86 2.49 -1.59
CA LYS A 181 19.40 1.11 -1.30
C LYS A 181 20.47 0.06 -1.51
N LEU A 182 21.27 0.17 -2.57
CA LEU A 182 22.37 -0.78 -2.85
C LEU A 182 23.42 -0.77 -1.73
N GLN A 183 23.80 0.43 -1.28
CA GLN A 183 24.76 0.60 -0.20
C GLN A 183 24.18 0.16 1.14
N PHE A 184 22.94 0.53 1.46
CA PHE A 184 22.27 0.12 2.71
C PHE A 184 22.09 -1.39 2.79
N ARG A 185 21.63 -2.02 1.71
CA ARG A 185 21.47 -3.48 1.64
C ARG A 185 22.81 -4.18 1.75
N SER A 186 23.87 -3.67 1.13
CA SER A 186 25.22 -4.19 1.31
C SER A 186 25.73 -4.04 2.74
N LEU A 187 25.52 -2.89 3.40
CA LEU A 187 25.90 -2.70 4.80
C LEU A 187 25.13 -3.64 5.72
N TYR A 188 23.80 -3.66 5.60
CA TYR A 188 22.90 -4.52 6.37
C TYR A 188 23.30 -5.97 6.29
N ARG A 189 23.47 -6.49 5.07
CA ARG A 189 23.83 -7.88 4.81
C ARG A 189 25.11 -8.34 5.54
N ASN A 190 26.02 -7.42 5.85
CA ASN A 190 27.29 -7.69 6.51
C ASN A 190 27.37 -7.18 7.96
N ASP A 191 26.29 -6.57 8.50
CA ASP A 191 26.26 -6.03 9.87
C ASP A 191 25.87 -7.11 10.89
N ASN A 192 26.79 -8.06 11.11
CA ASN A 192 26.59 -9.16 12.06
C ASN A 192 26.27 -8.66 13.48
N ASN A 193 26.91 -7.57 13.92
CA ASN A 193 26.66 -6.99 15.24
C ASN A 193 25.20 -6.53 15.37
N PHE A 194 24.65 -5.88 14.34
CA PHE A 194 23.26 -5.48 14.34
C PHE A 194 22.30 -6.68 14.36
N HIS A 195 22.59 -7.73 13.59
CA HIS A 195 21.77 -8.94 13.60
C HIS A 195 21.77 -9.65 14.97
N GLU A 196 22.95 -9.77 15.60
CA GLU A 196 23.11 -10.31 16.96
C GLU A 196 22.35 -9.47 17.98
N GLU A 197 22.43 -8.14 17.89
CA GLU A 197 21.71 -7.23 18.78
C GLU A 197 20.18 -7.36 18.65
N VAL A 198 19.66 -7.52 17.42
CA VAL A 198 18.23 -7.75 17.18
C VAL A 198 17.80 -9.08 17.80
N LEU A 199 18.58 -10.15 17.61
CA LEU A 199 18.30 -11.45 18.21
C LEU A 199 18.27 -11.37 19.74
N ASP A 200 19.30 -10.78 20.35
CA ASP A 200 19.41 -10.66 21.79
C ASP A 200 18.27 -9.86 22.42
N ARG A 201 17.84 -8.77 21.77
CA ARG A 201 16.81 -7.87 22.30
C ARG A 201 15.39 -8.35 22.07
N THR A 202 15.16 -9.12 21.01
CA THR A 202 13.80 -9.42 20.54
C THR A 202 13.46 -10.91 20.42
N GLY A 203 14.48 -11.76 20.46
CA GLY A 203 14.40 -13.18 20.13
C GLY A 203 14.21 -13.47 18.64
N MET A 204 14.26 -12.46 17.76
CA MET A 204 14.10 -12.67 16.31
C MET A 204 15.44 -12.98 15.66
N ASP A 205 15.60 -14.20 15.19
CA ASP A 205 16.74 -14.61 14.37
C ASP A 205 16.52 -14.18 12.91
N LEU A 206 17.26 -13.16 12.47
CA LEU A 206 17.23 -12.67 11.08
C LEU A 206 18.05 -13.55 10.13
N THR A 207 18.85 -14.49 10.66
CA THR A 207 19.69 -15.40 9.90
C THR A 207 19.03 -16.76 9.64
N GLN A 208 17.80 -16.96 10.14
CA GLN A 208 17.01 -18.14 9.85
C GLN A 208 16.70 -18.25 8.35
N THR A 209 16.41 -19.47 7.87
CA THR A 209 16.26 -19.80 6.44
C THR A 209 15.36 -18.83 5.68
N GLU A 210 14.24 -18.43 6.28
CA GLU A 210 13.23 -17.56 5.68
C GLU A 210 13.69 -16.11 5.55
N GLY A 211 14.69 -15.68 6.33
CA GLY A 211 15.32 -14.36 6.34
C GLY A 211 16.54 -14.21 5.43
N LEU A 212 17.04 -15.30 4.85
CA LEU A 212 18.24 -15.30 4.03
C LEU A 212 17.94 -15.07 2.54
N GLY A 213 18.71 -14.17 1.94
CA GLY A 213 18.76 -13.96 0.49
C GLY A 213 19.51 -15.06 -0.27
N ALA A 214 19.66 -14.89 -1.58
CA ALA A 214 20.30 -15.86 -2.46
C ALA A 214 21.76 -16.16 -2.09
N ASP A 215 22.48 -15.18 -1.52
CA ASP A 215 23.86 -15.32 -1.07
C ASP A 215 23.99 -15.84 0.37
N ARG A 216 22.90 -16.36 0.94
CA ARG A 216 22.83 -16.97 2.28
C ARG A 216 23.16 -16.00 3.41
N LYS A 217 22.96 -14.70 3.19
CA LYS A 217 23.04 -13.66 4.22
C LYS A 217 21.67 -13.00 4.43
N PRO A 218 21.44 -12.31 5.57
CA PRO A 218 20.18 -11.65 5.83
C PRO A 218 19.81 -10.65 4.73
N ASP A 219 18.59 -10.76 4.22
CA ASP A 219 18.00 -9.81 3.29
C ASP A 219 17.00 -8.92 4.03
N ASN A 220 17.03 -7.61 3.77
CA ASN A 220 16.24 -6.65 4.53
C ASN A 220 14.72 -6.80 4.28
N TRP A 221 14.31 -7.15 3.05
CA TRP A 221 12.90 -7.41 2.73
C TRP A 221 12.43 -8.70 3.40
N LEU A 222 13.23 -9.76 3.37
CA LEU A 222 12.89 -10.99 4.08
C LEU A 222 12.88 -10.80 5.60
N SER A 223 13.78 -9.97 6.12
CA SER A 223 13.81 -9.60 7.54
C SER A 223 12.55 -8.81 7.93
N GLY A 224 12.11 -7.87 7.09
CA GLY A 224 10.83 -7.19 7.28
C GLY A 224 9.64 -8.15 7.23
N ARG A 225 9.68 -9.15 6.35
CA ARG A 225 8.66 -10.21 6.31
C ARG A 225 8.59 -11.00 7.63
N LEU A 226 9.72 -11.38 8.23
CA LEU A 226 9.72 -12.11 9.51
C LEU A 226 8.97 -11.33 10.60
N TRP A 227 9.06 -10.00 10.59
CA TRP A 227 8.32 -9.14 11.51
C TRP A 227 6.82 -9.10 11.21
N PHE A 228 6.41 -9.08 9.94
CA PHE A 228 4.99 -9.23 9.60
C PHE A 228 4.44 -10.58 10.03
N GLU A 229 5.16 -11.68 9.82
CA GLU A 229 4.74 -13.01 10.27
C GLU A 229 4.59 -13.06 11.81
N ARG A 230 5.46 -12.37 12.55
CA ARG A 230 5.30 -12.19 14.00
C ARG A 230 4.02 -11.41 14.35
N ALA A 231 3.72 -10.35 13.61
CA ALA A 231 2.47 -9.60 13.79
C ALA A 231 1.24 -10.47 13.48
N TYR A 232 1.31 -11.33 12.45
CA TYR A 232 0.24 -12.25 12.08
C TYR A 232 0.00 -13.29 13.18
N ALA A 233 1.08 -13.90 13.69
CA ALA A 233 1.00 -14.84 14.81
C ALA A 233 0.40 -14.21 16.08
N MET A 234 0.65 -12.91 16.32
CA MET A 234 0.02 -12.19 17.43
C MET A 234 -1.49 -12.02 17.25
N VAL A 235 -1.96 -11.80 16.02
CA VAL A 235 -3.41 -11.75 15.72
C VAL A 235 -4.03 -13.13 15.86
N ASP A 236 -3.36 -14.17 15.37
CA ASP A 236 -3.80 -15.55 15.54
C ASP A 236 -3.87 -15.95 17.02
N ALA A 237 -3.05 -15.34 17.88
CA ALA A 237 -3.09 -15.47 19.34
C ALA A 237 -4.13 -14.57 20.04
N GLY A 238 -4.93 -13.79 19.29
CA GLY A 238 -6.03 -12.97 19.80
C GLY A 238 -5.77 -11.46 19.90
N SER A 239 -4.63 -10.96 19.41
CA SER A 239 -4.37 -9.52 19.35
C SER A 239 -5.16 -8.86 18.21
N ALA A 240 -5.48 -7.57 18.36
CA ALA A 240 -6.08 -6.81 17.25
C ALA A 240 -5.03 -6.54 16.15
N PRO A 241 -5.40 -6.58 14.85
CA PRO A 241 -4.50 -6.24 13.76
C PRO A 241 -4.19 -4.74 13.75
N ALA A 242 -2.97 -4.38 13.31
CA ALA A 242 -2.47 -3.00 13.29
C ALA A 242 -3.17 -2.11 12.26
N ARG A 243 -3.83 -2.72 11.28
CA ARG A 243 -4.51 -2.10 10.13
C ARG A 243 -5.75 -2.93 9.80
N SER A 244 -6.55 -2.49 8.82
CA SER A 244 -7.62 -3.32 8.24
C SER A 244 -7.08 -4.69 7.82
N ALA A 245 -7.87 -5.76 7.93
CA ALA A 245 -7.42 -7.13 7.64
C ALA A 245 -6.72 -7.26 6.27
N LEU A 246 -7.25 -6.63 5.22
CA LEU A 246 -6.63 -6.59 3.89
C LEU A 246 -5.21 -6.00 3.93
N MET A 247 -5.09 -4.74 4.36
CA MET A 247 -3.81 -4.03 4.42
C MET A 247 -2.83 -4.58 5.45
N PHE A 248 -3.33 -5.36 6.42
CA PHE A 248 -2.48 -6.06 7.38
C PHE A 248 -1.83 -7.29 6.74
N TYR A 249 -2.62 -8.20 6.16
CA TYR A 249 -2.12 -9.48 5.66
C TYR A 249 -1.44 -9.43 4.29
N VAL A 250 -1.63 -8.36 3.52
CA VAL A 250 -1.00 -8.18 2.20
C VAL A 250 0.52 -7.97 2.29
N LYS A 251 1.05 -7.48 3.43
CA LYS A 251 2.43 -6.99 3.53
C LYS A 251 3.50 -8.06 3.42
N GLY A 252 3.34 -9.19 4.11
CA GLY A 252 4.25 -10.34 4.02
C GLY A 252 4.47 -10.82 2.57
N PRO A 253 3.41 -11.11 1.82
CA PRO A 253 3.51 -11.44 0.40
C PRO A 253 4.15 -10.35 -0.47
N GLN A 254 3.77 -9.07 -0.28
CA GLN A 254 4.39 -7.95 -0.99
C GLN A 254 5.89 -7.85 -0.72
N TRP A 255 6.34 -8.05 0.52
CA TRP A 255 7.76 -8.02 0.87
C TRP A 255 8.54 -9.15 0.22
N LEU A 256 7.89 -10.29 -0.02
CA LEU A 256 8.52 -11.38 -0.75
C LEU A 256 8.71 -11.04 -2.23
N MET A 257 7.72 -10.39 -2.85
CA MET A 257 7.83 -9.86 -4.22
C MET A 257 8.91 -8.78 -4.32
N LYS A 258 8.94 -7.82 -3.38
CA LYS A 258 9.97 -6.78 -3.31
C LYS A 258 11.39 -7.37 -3.12
N SER A 259 11.51 -8.48 -2.40
CA SER A 259 12.78 -9.23 -2.31
C SER A 259 13.17 -9.85 -3.66
N ALA A 260 12.23 -10.42 -4.41
CA ALA A 260 12.46 -10.98 -5.75
C ALA A 260 12.86 -9.88 -6.76
N GLU A 261 12.17 -8.74 -6.75
CA GLU A 261 12.49 -7.57 -7.56
C GLU A 261 13.90 -7.04 -7.26
N ALA A 262 14.21 -6.82 -5.98
CA ALA A 262 15.53 -6.35 -5.55
C ALA A 262 16.64 -7.32 -6.01
N MET A 263 16.40 -8.63 -5.84
CA MET A 263 17.32 -9.69 -6.28
C MET A 263 17.62 -9.60 -7.80
N GLN A 264 16.59 -9.47 -8.64
CA GLN A 264 16.77 -9.32 -10.09
C GLN A 264 17.48 -8.02 -10.45
N SER A 265 17.08 -6.89 -9.86
CA SER A 265 17.70 -5.58 -10.13
C SER A 265 19.18 -5.51 -9.74
N GLU A 266 19.59 -6.33 -8.76
CA GLU A 266 20.97 -6.44 -8.28
C GLU A 266 21.81 -7.48 -9.04
N GLY A 267 21.23 -8.14 -10.05
CA GLY A 267 21.94 -9.09 -10.91
C GLY A 267 21.94 -10.54 -10.43
N THR A 268 21.14 -10.87 -9.41
CA THR A 268 20.86 -12.28 -9.09
C THR A 268 19.68 -12.73 -9.94
N LEU A 269 19.99 -13.37 -11.06
CA LEU A 269 19.05 -13.71 -12.12
C LEU A 269 18.85 -15.24 -12.20
N ASP A 270 18.18 -15.72 -13.25
CA ASP A 270 17.94 -17.15 -13.54
C ASP A 270 17.17 -17.90 -12.45
N GLU A 271 17.61 -19.11 -12.06
CA GLU A 271 16.86 -20.01 -11.18
C GLU A 271 16.63 -19.45 -9.76
N PRO A 272 17.58 -18.74 -9.11
CA PRO A 272 17.30 -18.02 -7.87
C PRO A 272 16.13 -17.03 -7.98
N ALA A 273 16.10 -16.21 -9.03
CA ALA A 273 15.01 -15.26 -9.28
C ALA A 273 13.70 -15.99 -9.58
N ARG A 274 13.73 -17.03 -10.43
CA ARG A 274 12.56 -17.88 -10.73
C ARG A 274 11.99 -18.50 -9.46
N TYR A 275 12.85 -19.02 -8.58
CA TYR A 275 12.45 -19.59 -7.31
C TYR A 275 11.84 -18.54 -6.37
N ALA A 276 12.41 -17.33 -6.33
CA ALA A 276 11.89 -16.23 -5.52
C ALA A 276 10.46 -15.86 -5.97
N TRP A 277 10.21 -15.66 -7.26
CA TRP A 277 8.87 -15.38 -7.79
C TRP A 277 7.90 -16.54 -7.61
N ARG A 278 8.35 -17.79 -7.76
CA ARG A 278 7.54 -18.97 -7.44
C ARG A 278 7.13 -19.02 -5.98
N ARG A 279 8.03 -18.64 -5.06
CA ARG A 279 7.72 -18.52 -3.62
C ARG A 279 6.71 -17.40 -3.40
N SER A 280 6.88 -16.25 -4.06
CA SER A 280 5.95 -15.11 -3.99
C SER A 280 4.55 -15.49 -4.47
N GLY A 281 4.42 -16.19 -5.59
CA GLY A 281 3.13 -16.65 -6.11
C GLY A 281 2.39 -17.59 -5.16
N ARG A 282 3.10 -18.55 -4.53
CA ARG A 282 2.48 -19.43 -3.52
C ARG A 282 1.95 -18.66 -2.30
N ASP A 283 2.67 -17.63 -1.90
CA ASP A 283 2.30 -16.81 -0.75
C ASP A 283 1.14 -15.87 -1.07
N TRP A 284 1.12 -15.30 -2.28
CA TRP A 284 0.02 -14.50 -2.81
C TRP A 284 -1.27 -15.32 -2.98
N ASP A 285 -1.14 -16.56 -3.45
CA ASP A 285 -2.24 -17.52 -3.52
C ASP A 285 -2.78 -17.86 -2.12
N SER A 286 -1.90 -18.06 -1.15
CA SER A 286 -2.27 -18.28 0.26
C SER A 286 -2.99 -17.07 0.87
N PHE A 287 -2.52 -15.85 0.57
CA PHE A 287 -3.18 -14.61 0.95
C PHE A 287 -4.58 -14.49 0.34
N GLY A 288 -4.74 -14.83 -0.94
CA GLY A 288 -6.06 -14.78 -1.58
C GLY A 288 -7.06 -15.83 -1.09
N LYS A 289 -6.57 -16.89 -0.44
CA LYS A 289 -7.36 -17.92 0.27
C LYS A 289 -7.61 -17.61 1.73
N ARG A 290 -7.08 -16.50 2.26
CA ARG A 290 -7.33 -16.05 3.62
C ARG A 290 -8.71 -15.41 3.73
N ASN A 291 -9.38 -15.63 4.86
CA ASN A 291 -10.62 -14.95 5.18
C ASN A 291 -10.35 -13.47 5.53
N ILE A 292 -11.05 -12.56 4.86
CA ILE A 292 -10.97 -11.13 5.11
C ILE A 292 -12.35 -10.64 5.53
N VAL A 293 -12.44 -10.08 6.73
CA VAL A 293 -13.64 -9.36 7.18
C VAL A 293 -13.60 -7.98 6.55
N THR A 294 -14.61 -7.65 5.75
CA THR A 294 -14.71 -6.36 5.07
C THR A 294 -15.24 -5.27 6.00
N THR A 295 -15.16 -4.02 5.57
CA THR A 295 -15.82 -2.89 6.24
C THR A 295 -17.34 -2.94 6.11
N PHE A 296 -17.87 -3.71 5.16
CA PHE A 296 -19.31 -3.95 4.98
C PHE A 296 -19.86 -4.99 5.96
N GLY A 297 -18.98 -5.71 6.67
CA GLY A 297 -19.34 -6.68 7.70
C GLY A 297 -19.48 -8.12 7.20
N ASP A 298 -19.30 -8.38 5.91
CA ASP A 298 -19.21 -9.71 5.35
C ASP A 298 -17.77 -10.25 5.38
N THR A 299 -17.65 -11.58 5.21
CA THR A 299 -16.36 -12.26 5.11
C THR A 299 -16.18 -12.75 3.69
N ILE A 300 -15.04 -12.39 3.10
CA ILE A 300 -14.70 -12.72 1.71
C ILE A 300 -13.37 -13.47 1.63
N TYR A 301 -13.12 -14.07 0.46
CA TYR A 301 -11.82 -14.56 0.02
C TYR A 301 -11.51 -13.93 -1.34
N LEU A 302 -10.30 -13.41 -1.55
CA LEU A 302 -9.97 -12.73 -2.81
C LEU A 302 -10.05 -13.67 -4.03
N LYS A 303 -9.80 -14.97 -3.83
CA LYS A 303 -9.90 -15.99 -4.90
C LYS A 303 -11.30 -16.56 -5.12
N GLU A 304 -12.32 -16.12 -4.39
CA GLU A 304 -13.66 -16.73 -4.52
C GLU A 304 -14.50 -16.15 -5.66
N THR A 305 -14.00 -15.21 -6.46
CA THR A 305 -14.75 -14.52 -7.52
C THR A 305 -15.51 -15.48 -8.45
N ALA A 306 -14.85 -16.54 -8.95
CA ALA A 306 -15.50 -17.53 -9.81
C ALA A 306 -16.65 -18.25 -9.09
N THR A 307 -16.40 -18.77 -7.88
CA THR A 307 -17.40 -19.45 -7.05
C THR A 307 -18.56 -18.53 -6.67
N ALA A 308 -18.29 -17.25 -6.38
CA ALA A 308 -19.31 -16.25 -6.05
C ALA A 308 -20.20 -15.97 -7.27
N ASN A 309 -19.61 -15.83 -8.46
CA ASN A 309 -20.34 -15.69 -9.72
C ASN A 309 -21.19 -16.92 -10.04
N GLU A 310 -20.66 -18.14 -9.90
CA GLU A 310 -21.42 -19.38 -10.09
C GLU A 310 -22.62 -19.47 -9.15
N ASN A 311 -22.44 -19.09 -7.88
CA ASN A 311 -23.54 -19.05 -6.91
C ASN A 311 -24.58 -17.98 -7.26
N TYR A 312 -24.16 -16.80 -7.70
CA TYR A 312 -25.06 -15.75 -8.17
C TYR A 312 -25.89 -16.22 -9.37
N GLU A 313 -25.25 -16.80 -10.40
CA GLU A 313 -25.95 -17.31 -11.58
C GLU A 313 -26.92 -18.44 -11.24
N LYS A 314 -26.55 -19.32 -10.29
CA LYS A 314 -27.47 -20.34 -9.78
C LYS A 314 -28.70 -19.72 -9.10
N LEU A 315 -28.51 -18.78 -8.18
CA LEU A 315 -29.61 -18.09 -7.48
C LEU A 315 -30.49 -17.29 -8.44
N LYS A 316 -29.85 -16.66 -9.44
CA LYS A 316 -30.54 -15.93 -10.51
C LYS A 316 -31.45 -16.87 -11.26
N LYS A 317 -30.93 -18.01 -11.73
CA LYS A 317 -31.74 -19.03 -12.43
C LYS A 317 -32.89 -19.56 -11.59
N GLU A 318 -32.66 -19.87 -10.31
CA GLU A 318 -33.73 -20.30 -9.39
C GLU A 318 -34.82 -19.23 -9.24
N PHE A 319 -34.45 -17.95 -9.19
CA PHE A 319 -35.38 -16.83 -9.12
C PHE A 319 -36.18 -16.64 -10.42
N GLU A 320 -35.52 -16.75 -11.57
CA GLU A 320 -36.15 -16.71 -12.89
C GLU A 320 -37.18 -17.84 -13.06
N ASP A 321 -36.80 -19.07 -12.69
CA ASP A 321 -37.67 -20.25 -12.74
C ASP A 321 -38.89 -20.08 -11.80
N PHE A 322 -38.70 -19.50 -10.61
CA PHE A 322 -39.79 -19.24 -9.66
C PHE A 322 -40.78 -18.17 -10.17
N ALA A 323 -40.25 -17.10 -10.78
CA ALA A 323 -41.02 -15.99 -11.30
C ALA A 323 -41.75 -16.35 -12.61
N GLY A 324 -41.19 -17.26 -13.42
CA GLY A 324 -41.83 -17.82 -14.61
C GLY A 324 -42.26 -16.75 -15.62
N GLU A 325 -43.53 -16.78 -16.02
CA GLU A 325 -44.10 -15.86 -17.03
C GLU A 325 -43.99 -14.38 -16.64
N THR A 326 -44.05 -14.06 -15.34
CA THR A 326 -43.92 -12.67 -14.88
C THR A 326 -42.54 -12.10 -15.20
N TYR A 327 -41.49 -12.90 -15.04
CA TYR A 327 -40.13 -12.50 -15.40
C TYR A 327 -39.99 -12.29 -16.91
N GLN A 328 -40.49 -13.25 -17.72
CA GLN A 328 -40.44 -13.17 -19.18
C GLN A 328 -41.19 -11.95 -19.72
N LYS A 329 -42.33 -11.61 -19.11
CA LYS A 329 -43.10 -10.42 -19.49
C LYS A 329 -42.30 -9.13 -19.22
N LEU A 330 -41.73 -8.98 -18.02
CA LEU A 330 -40.92 -7.82 -17.66
C LEU A 330 -39.66 -7.71 -18.53
N LEU A 331 -39.07 -8.84 -18.91
CA LEU A 331 -37.95 -8.89 -19.83
C LEU A 331 -38.38 -8.41 -21.22
N ALA A 332 -39.47 -8.94 -21.77
CA ALA A 332 -39.99 -8.54 -23.08
C ALA A 332 -40.38 -7.05 -23.15
N GLU A 333 -40.96 -6.50 -22.08
CA GLU A 333 -41.28 -5.07 -21.97
C GLU A 333 -40.03 -4.18 -22.02
N ARG A 334 -38.88 -4.68 -21.52
CA ARG A 334 -37.59 -3.98 -21.59
C ARG A 334 -36.89 -4.20 -22.92
N THR A 335 -36.93 -5.41 -23.47
CA THR A 335 -36.39 -5.71 -24.80
C THR A 335 -37.10 -4.86 -25.87
N ALA A 336 -38.39 -4.56 -25.71
CA ALA A 336 -39.15 -3.67 -26.60
C ALA A 336 -38.69 -2.19 -26.56
N GLN A 337 -37.88 -1.80 -25.58
CA GLN A 337 -37.31 -0.44 -25.47
C GLN A 337 -35.96 -0.33 -26.18
N LEU A 338 -35.39 -1.45 -26.65
CA LEU A 338 -34.11 -1.47 -27.34
C LEU A 338 -34.28 -1.09 -28.81
N THR A 339 -33.32 -0.31 -29.30
CA THR A 339 -33.19 -0.01 -30.72
C THR A 339 -32.59 -1.20 -31.48
N PRO A 340 -32.84 -1.32 -32.80
CA PRO A 340 -32.23 -2.37 -33.62
C PRO A 340 -30.70 -2.35 -33.58
N GLU A 341 -30.11 -1.16 -33.49
CA GLU A 341 -28.65 -0.94 -33.41
C GLU A 341 -28.07 -1.50 -32.11
N GLU A 342 -28.74 -1.26 -30.98
CA GLU A 342 -28.34 -1.79 -29.67
C GLU A 342 -28.38 -3.33 -29.62
N ILE A 343 -29.40 -3.94 -30.23
CA ILE A 343 -29.51 -5.41 -30.31
C ILE A 343 -28.37 -5.98 -31.14
N VAL A 344 -28.10 -5.41 -32.32
CA VAL A 344 -27.00 -5.85 -33.19
C VAL A 344 -25.65 -5.69 -32.49
N ALA A 345 -25.43 -4.57 -31.79
CA ALA A 345 -24.21 -4.33 -31.02
C ALA A 345 -24.01 -5.37 -29.90
N TRP A 346 -25.08 -5.73 -29.20
CA TRP A 346 -25.05 -6.73 -28.13
C TRP A 346 -24.85 -8.17 -28.66
N GLU A 347 -25.49 -8.54 -29.75
CA GLU A 347 -25.33 -9.86 -30.39
C GLU A 347 -23.95 -10.06 -31.02
N LYS A 348 -23.27 -8.96 -31.37
CA LYS A 348 -21.89 -8.99 -31.86
C LYS A 348 -20.96 -9.55 -30.79
N SER A 349 -20.01 -10.39 -31.22
CA SER A 349 -18.92 -10.89 -30.36
C SER A 349 -18.21 -9.72 -29.67
N GLU A 350 -17.85 -9.84 -28.39
CA GLU A 350 -17.13 -8.80 -27.63
C GLU A 350 -15.88 -8.28 -28.37
N LEU A 351 -15.19 -9.18 -29.09
CA LEU A 351 -14.01 -8.85 -29.88
C LEU A 351 -14.33 -8.08 -31.17
N ASP A 352 -15.55 -8.18 -31.69
CA ASP A 352 -15.95 -7.53 -32.94
C ASP A 352 -16.69 -6.21 -32.69
N ARG A 353 -16.98 -5.87 -31.43
CA ARG A 353 -17.58 -4.59 -31.03
C ARG A 353 -16.56 -3.44 -31.14
N SER A 354 -16.95 -2.37 -31.83
CA SER A 354 -16.36 -1.03 -31.70
C SER A 354 -16.62 -0.46 -30.30
N LEU A 355 -15.96 0.64 -29.95
CA LEU A 355 -16.12 1.27 -28.62
C LEU A 355 -17.59 1.67 -28.36
N ASP A 356 -18.25 2.27 -29.34
CA ASP A 356 -19.67 2.64 -29.24
C ASP A 356 -20.58 1.41 -29.12
N GLU A 357 -20.30 0.33 -29.87
CA GLU A 357 -21.02 -0.94 -29.75
C GLU A 357 -20.79 -1.61 -28.38
N MET A 358 -19.62 -1.41 -27.74
CA MET A 358 -19.39 -1.86 -26.37
C MET A 358 -20.26 -1.10 -25.37
N PHE A 359 -20.37 0.23 -25.50
CA PHE A 359 -21.28 1.03 -24.66
C PHE A 359 -22.75 0.65 -24.88
N MET A 360 -23.17 0.45 -26.14
CA MET A 360 -24.51 -0.03 -26.44
C MET A 360 -24.76 -1.42 -25.84
N ALA A 361 -23.82 -2.36 -26.00
CA ALA A 361 -23.93 -3.70 -25.43
C ALA A 361 -23.99 -3.69 -23.90
N ALA A 362 -23.19 -2.85 -23.23
CA ALA A 362 -23.23 -2.70 -21.77
C ALA A 362 -24.55 -2.09 -21.29
N LYS A 363 -25.09 -1.10 -22.04
CA LYS A 363 -26.42 -0.53 -21.78
C LYS A 363 -27.51 -1.59 -21.93
N VAL A 364 -27.43 -2.42 -22.98
CA VAL A 364 -28.34 -3.54 -23.22
C VAL A 364 -28.26 -4.54 -22.06
N GLU A 365 -27.06 -4.94 -21.65
CA GLU A 365 -26.83 -5.88 -20.54
C GLU A 365 -27.40 -5.36 -19.21
N THR A 366 -27.28 -4.05 -18.96
CA THR A 366 -27.93 -3.37 -17.83
C THR A 366 -29.45 -3.43 -17.93
N LEU A 367 -30.01 -3.22 -19.12
CA LEU A 367 -31.46 -3.30 -19.37
C LEU A 367 -32.00 -4.75 -19.26
N PHE A 368 -31.23 -5.76 -19.68
CA PHE A 368 -31.61 -7.17 -19.49
C PHE A 368 -31.58 -7.60 -18.01
N THR A 369 -30.87 -6.86 -17.16
CA THR A 369 -30.85 -7.13 -15.71
C THR A 369 -32.09 -6.55 -15.04
N VAL A 370 -33.16 -7.36 -14.93
CA VAL A 370 -34.39 -6.94 -14.24
C VAL A 370 -34.15 -6.87 -12.73
N PRO A 371 -34.39 -5.72 -12.05
CA PRO A 371 -34.21 -5.61 -10.61
C PRO A 371 -35.06 -6.65 -9.85
N PRO A 372 -34.47 -7.49 -8.98
CA PRO A 372 -35.19 -8.59 -8.34
C PRO A 372 -36.42 -8.13 -7.53
N ASP A 373 -36.34 -6.96 -6.90
CA ASP A 373 -37.46 -6.37 -6.15
C ASP A 373 -38.65 -6.00 -7.04
N GLU A 374 -38.41 -5.61 -8.29
CA GLU A 374 -39.48 -5.28 -9.23
C GLU A 374 -40.23 -6.54 -9.65
N VAL A 375 -39.49 -7.61 -9.95
CA VAL A 375 -40.06 -8.93 -10.23
C VAL A 375 -40.88 -9.43 -9.04
N ALA A 376 -40.36 -9.27 -7.82
CA ALA A 376 -41.05 -9.66 -6.59
C ALA A 376 -42.37 -8.89 -6.40
N ARG A 377 -42.42 -7.59 -6.70
CA ARG A 377 -43.66 -6.78 -6.62
C ARG A 377 -44.69 -7.17 -7.69
N ALA A 378 -44.22 -7.51 -8.89
CA ALA A 378 -45.07 -7.88 -10.02
C ALA A 378 -45.71 -9.27 -9.88
N LEU A 379 -45.17 -10.12 -9.01
CA LEU A 379 -45.73 -11.45 -8.77
C LEU A 379 -47.08 -11.42 -8.01
N PRO A 380 -47.93 -12.46 -8.18
CA PRO A 380 -49.17 -12.63 -7.43
C PRO A 380 -48.94 -12.57 -5.92
N GLU A 381 -49.93 -12.07 -5.17
CA GLU A 381 -49.81 -11.79 -3.74
C GLU A 381 -49.37 -13.02 -2.93
N GLU A 382 -49.78 -14.22 -3.33
CA GLU A 382 -49.41 -15.47 -2.65
C GLU A 382 -47.92 -15.83 -2.79
N LYS A 383 -47.25 -15.33 -3.84
CA LYS A 383 -45.83 -15.60 -4.12
C LYS A 383 -44.89 -14.49 -3.65
N ARG A 384 -45.40 -13.29 -3.33
CA ARG A 384 -44.59 -12.09 -3.07
C ARG A 384 -43.59 -12.26 -1.93
N ILE A 385 -43.99 -12.87 -0.80
CA ILE A 385 -43.11 -13.03 0.36
C ILE A 385 -41.89 -13.90 -0.02
N ALA A 386 -42.14 -15.06 -0.62
CA ALA A 386 -41.06 -15.94 -1.08
C ALA A 386 -40.21 -15.26 -2.16
N ALA A 387 -40.82 -14.48 -3.06
CA ALA A 387 -40.09 -13.72 -4.07
C ALA A 387 -39.14 -12.68 -3.45
N PHE A 388 -39.58 -11.94 -2.43
CA PHE A 388 -38.73 -10.98 -1.73
C PHE A 388 -37.58 -11.64 -0.99
N GLU A 389 -37.79 -12.81 -0.37
CA GLU A 389 -36.70 -13.57 0.24
C GLU A 389 -35.65 -14.01 -0.80
N MET A 390 -36.08 -14.48 -1.97
CA MET A 390 -35.18 -14.86 -3.06
C MET A 390 -34.46 -13.64 -3.65
N ALA A 391 -35.17 -12.53 -3.86
CA ALA A 391 -34.62 -11.26 -4.32
C ALA A 391 -33.54 -10.75 -3.36
N GLN A 392 -33.78 -10.83 -2.05
CA GLN A 392 -32.80 -10.43 -1.04
C GLN A 392 -31.54 -11.30 -1.09
N ARG A 393 -31.67 -12.63 -1.26
CA ARG A 393 -30.52 -13.54 -1.42
C ARG A 393 -29.72 -13.23 -2.68
N LEU A 394 -30.41 -12.91 -3.79
CA LEU A 394 -29.78 -12.56 -5.05
C LEU A 394 -29.03 -11.23 -4.95
N SER A 395 -29.62 -10.22 -4.30
CA SER A 395 -28.95 -8.95 -4.00
C SER A 395 -27.71 -9.17 -3.15
N ALA A 396 -27.81 -9.93 -2.04
CA ALA A 396 -26.67 -10.20 -1.18
C ALA A 396 -25.54 -10.96 -1.88
N ALA A 397 -25.87 -11.87 -2.81
CA ALA A 397 -24.87 -12.56 -3.62
C ALA A 397 -24.16 -11.59 -4.59
N LYS A 398 -24.90 -10.65 -5.18
CA LYS A 398 -24.33 -9.60 -6.05
C LYS A 398 -23.46 -8.63 -5.26
N ASP A 399 -23.91 -8.18 -4.10
CA ASP A 399 -23.15 -7.31 -3.20
C ASP A 399 -21.83 -7.96 -2.80
N LYS A 400 -21.86 -9.27 -2.48
CA LYS A 400 -20.64 -10.03 -2.17
C LYS A 400 -19.65 -10.03 -3.34
N ILE A 401 -20.09 -10.23 -4.58
CA ILE A 401 -19.23 -10.16 -5.77
C ILE A 401 -18.59 -8.78 -5.87
N GLN A 402 -19.39 -7.72 -5.76
CA GLN A 402 -18.88 -6.34 -5.80
C GLN A 402 -17.88 -6.07 -4.67
N HIS A 403 -18.12 -6.56 -3.46
CA HIS A 403 -17.18 -6.42 -2.35
C HIS A 403 -15.86 -7.15 -2.62
N ILE A 404 -15.90 -8.36 -3.18
CA ILE A 404 -14.70 -9.09 -3.59
C ILE A 404 -13.91 -8.26 -4.60
N GLU A 405 -14.57 -7.74 -5.64
CA GLU A 405 -13.94 -6.92 -6.68
C GLU A 405 -13.31 -5.64 -6.12
N ILE A 406 -13.99 -4.93 -5.22
CA ILE A 406 -13.44 -3.75 -4.55
C ILE A 406 -12.14 -4.11 -3.82
N TYR A 407 -12.14 -5.23 -3.08
CA TYR A 407 -11.00 -5.64 -2.27
C TYR A 407 -9.83 -6.20 -3.09
N THR A 408 -10.11 -6.94 -4.17
CA THR A 408 -9.07 -7.41 -5.09
C THR A 408 -8.41 -6.26 -5.83
N ASN A 409 -9.20 -5.27 -6.26
CA ASN A 409 -8.69 -4.07 -6.95
C ASN A 409 -7.84 -3.19 -6.03
N GLN A 410 -8.21 -3.04 -4.75
CA GLN A 410 -7.42 -2.24 -3.78
C GLN A 410 -5.97 -2.69 -3.61
N VAL A 411 -5.68 -3.97 -3.84
CA VAL A 411 -4.32 -4.54 -3.73
C VAL A 411 -3.75 -5.00 -5.07
N ASN A 412 -4.42 -4.65 -6.17
CA ASN A 412 -4.08 -5.08 -7.52
C ASN A 412 -3.85 -6.61 -7.62
N TYR A 413 -4.76 -7.41 -7.06
CA TYR A 413 -4.55 -8.86 -6.83
C TYR A 413 -4.21 -9.62 -8.11
N ALA A 414 -4.96 -9.37 -9.18
CA ALA A 414 -4.80 -10.07 -10.46
C ALA A 414 -3.47 -9.74 -11.15
N TYR A 415 -3.02 -8.48 -11.09
CA TYR A 415 -1.71 -8.09 -11.62
C TYR A 415 -0.58 -8.84 -10.91
N TRP A 416 -0.57 -8.83 -9.57
CA TRP A 416 0.50 -9.50 -8.82
C TRP A 416 0.48 -11.02 -8.98
N GLU A 417 -0.71 -11.61 -9.16
CA GLU A 417 -0.85 -13.03 -9.51
C GLU A 417 -0.23 -13.30 -10.89
N ALA A 418 -0.63 -12.53 -11.91
CA ALA A 418 -0.08 -12.64 -13.26
C ALA A 418 1.43 -12.39 -13.31
N ARG A 419 1.95 -11.42 -12.55
CA ARG A 419 3.38 -11.11 -12.47
C ARG A 419 4.18 -12.24 -11.84
N CYS A 420 3.68 -12.84 -10.76
CA CYS A 420 4.34 -14.00 -10.17
C CYS A 420 4.42 -15.18 -11.14
N GLU A 421 3.43 -15.36 -12.01
CA GLU A 421 3.45 -16.38 -13.05
C GLU A 421 4.40 -16.00 -14.20
N ALA A 422 4.30 -14.77 -14.71
CA ALA A 422 5.10 -14.26 -15.82
C ALA A 422 6.60 -14.31 -15.52
N GLU A 423 7.02 -13.86 -14.34
CA GLU A 423 8.44 -13.81 -13.93
C GLU A 423 9.06 -15.21 -13.74
N GLN A 424 8.24 -16.28 -13.77
CA GLN A 424 8.72 -17.66 -13.77
C GLN A 424 8.98 -18.22 -15.18
N GLU A 425 8.65 -17.49 -16.25
CA GLU A 425 8.81 -17.95 -17.62
C GLU A 425 10.25 -17.83 -18.12
N ASP A 426 10.61 -18.66 -19.10
CA ASP A 426 11.93 -18.58 -19.74
C ASP A 426 12.13 -17.26 -20.48
N ALA A 427 11.07 -16.73 -21.10
CA ALA A 427 11.09 -15.42 -21.74
C ALA A 427 11.36 -14.30 -20.73
N ALA A 428 10.79 -14.34 -19.53
CA ALA A 428 11.04 -13.33 -18.50
C ALA A 428 12.49 -13.36 -18.01
N ILE A 429 13.05 -14.55 -17.79
CA ILE A 429 14.46 -14.69 -17.41
C ILE A 429 15.37 -14.18 -18.51
N LEU A 430 15.12 -14.57 -19.76
CA LEU A 430 15.91 -14.11 -20.91
C LEU A 430 15.85 -12.58 -21.04
N ALA A 431 14.66 -12.00 -20.90
CA ALA A 431 14.44 -10.56 -20.96
C ALA A 431 15.20 -9.82 -19.86
N ARG A 432 15.04 -10.25 -18.60
CA ARG A 432 15.71 -9.66 -17.42
C ARG A 432 17.23 -9.78 -17.50
N THR A 433 17.73 -10.98 -17.83
CA THR A 433 19.17 -11.24 -17.91
C THR A 433 19.81 -10.45 -19.04
N SER A 434 19.23 -10.47 -20.24
CA SER A 434 19.79 -9.75 -21.39
C SER A 434 19.76 -8.24 -21.18
N MET A 435 18.69 -7.70 -20.59
CA MET A 435 18.60 -6.28 -20.23
C MET A 435 19.62 -5.88 -19.16
N TYR A 436 19.85 -6.72 -18.16
CA TYR A 436 20.86 -6.48 -17.13
C TYR A 436 22.29 -6.51 -17.72
N GLU A 437 22.60 -7.52 -18.53
CA GLU A 437 23.88 -7.63 -19.23
C GLU A 437 24.13 -6.45 -20.17
N ALA A 438 23.11 -6.02 -20.92
CA ALA A 438 23.18 -4.87 -21.81
C ALA A 438 23.54 -3.58 -21.04
N ASN A 439 22.89 -3.34 -19.90
CA ASN A 439 23.22 -2.20 -19.04
C ASN A 439 24.68 -2.27 -18.54
N GLN A 440 25.15 -3.45 -18.10
CA GLN A 440 26.54 -3.60 -17.67
C GLN A 440 27.57 -3.42 -18.80
N MET A 441 27.23 -3.83 -20.03
CA MET A 441 28.08 -3.62 -21.20
C MET A 441 28.13 -2.14 -21.58
N LEU A 442 26.99 -1.45 -21.51
CA LEU A 442 26.90 -0.02 -21.74
C LEU A 442 27.76 0.77 -20.75
N ASP A 443 27.69 0.44 -19.46
CA ASP A 443 28.52 1.07 -18.41
C ASP A 443 30.03 0.84 -18.62
N ARG A 444 30.40 -0.25 -19.30
CA ARG A 444 31.79 -0.57 -19.69
C ARG A 444 32.21 0.05 -21.03
N GLY A 445 31.30 0.69 -21.76
CA GLY A 445 31.53 1.24 -23.11
C GLY A 445 31.54 0.20 -24.23
N GLU A 446 31.02 -1.00 -23.99
CA GLU A 446 30.91 -2.08 -24.98
C GLU A 446 29.62 -1.94 -25.82
N LEU A 447 29.55 -0.89 -26.64
CA LEU A 447 28.30 -0.43 -27.28
C LEU A 447 27.64 -1.48 -28.19
N ASP A 448 28.39 -2.08 -29.12
CA ASP A 448 27.84 -3.07 -30.08
C ASP A 448 27.30 -4.32 -29.36
N ALA A 449 27.99 -4.76 -28.29
CA ALA A 449 27.56 -5.89 -27.48
C ALA A 449 26.31 -5.56 -26.67
N ALA A 450 26.24 -4.33 -26.12
CA ALA A 450 25.06 -3.84 -25.42
C ALA A 450 23.83 -3.79 -26.34
N ILE A 451 23.97 -3.28 -27.58
CA ILE A 451 22.88 -3.25 -28.57
C ILE A 451 22.37 -4.66 -28.85
N ALA A 452 23.26 -5.61 -29.13
CA ALA A 452 22.86 -7.00 -29.41
C ALA A 452 22.10 -7.64 -28.23
N LYS A 453 22.50 -7.32 -27.00
CA LYS A 453 21.82 -7.79 -25.79
C LYS A 453 20.48 -7.12 -25.54
N TYR A 454 20.35 -5.83 -25.84
CA TYR A 454 19.06 -5.15 -25.82
C TYR A 454 18.10 -5.76 -26.84
N ASP A 455 18.54 -6.04 -28.07
CA ASP A 455 17.69 -6.67 -29.10
C ASP A 455 17.20 -8.06 -28.69
N GLU A 456 18.02 -8.84 -27.97
CA GLU A 456 17.62 -10.10 -27.34
C GLU A 456 16.56 -9.88 -26.26
N ALA A 457 16.76 -8.87 -25.39
CA ALA A 457 15.82 -8.51 -24.34
C ALA A 457 14.46 -8.08 -24.90
N TRP A 458 14.42 -7.26 -25.94
CA TRP A 458 13.17 -6.73 -26.52
C TRP A 458 12.29 -7.80 -27.12
N LYS A 459 12.88 -8.80 -27.79
CA LYS A 459 12.14 -9.96 -28.32
C LYS A 459 11.54 -10.81 -27.21
N ALA A 460 12.29 -11.01 -26.14
CA ALA A 460 11.84 -11.79 -24.99
C ALA A 460 10.73 -11.04 -24.20
N TRP A 461 10.84 -9.72 -24.06
CA TRP A 461 9.78 -8.87 -23.49
C TRP A 461 8.52 -8.87 -24.36
N ASP A 462 8.65 -8.82 -25.69
CA ASP A 462 7.50 -8.88 -26.60
C ASP A 462 6.75 -10.22 -26.46
N GLU A 463 7.48 -11.34 -26.44
CA GLU A 463 6.88 -12.65 -26.17
C GLU A 463 6.15 -12.68 -24.82
N LEU A 464 6.80 -12.14 -23.78
CA LEU A 464 6.24 -12.12 -22.44
C LEU A 464 4.99 -11.25 -22.32
N PHE A 465 5.00 -10.03 -22.87
CA PHE A 465 3.86 -9.11 -22.85
C PHE A 465 2.68 -9.62 -23.66
N ASN A 466 2.93 -10.31 -24.78
CA ASN A 466 1.87 -10.98 -25.53
C ASN A 466 1.21 -12.11 -24.71
N LYS A 467 1.99 -12.85 -23.93
CA LYS A 467 1.48 -13.93 -23.06
C LYS A 467 0.83 -13.39 -21.78
N PHE A 468 1.35 -12.32 -21.22
CA PHE A 468 0.90 -11.68 -19.97
C PHE A 468 0.71 -10.16 -20.16
N PRO A 469 -0.38 -9.72 -20.81
CA PRO A 469 -0.60 -8.30 -21.10
C PRO A 469 -0.61 -7.41 -19.85
N ALA A 470 -1.10 -7.93 -18.71
CA ALA A 470 -1.13 -7.21 -17.44
C ALA A 470 0.24 -6.67 -16.98
N MET A 471 1.35 -7.21 -17.49
CA MET A 471 2.70 -6.72 -17.19
C MET A 471 3.03 -5.34 -17.80
N MET A 472 2.17 -4.78 -18.66
CA MET A 472 2.43 -3.56 -19.43
C MET A 472 1.98 -2.23 -18.78
N ILE A 473 1.47 -2.22 -17.55
CA ILE A 473 0.75 -1.06 -16.96
C ILE A 473 1.22 -0.63 -15.55
N ASP A 474 2.28 -1.23 -15.01
CA ASP A 474 2.71 -1.03 -13.61
C ASP A 474 4.26 -1.16 -13.55
N ASP A 475 4.87 -1.32 -12.37
CA ASP A 475 6.33 -1.26 -12.10
C ASP A 475 7.23 -1.93 -13.18
N ALA A 476 6.82 -3.10 -13.72
CA ALA A 476 7.59 -3.79 -14.74
C ALA A 476 7.68 -3.01 -16.07
N ALA A 477 6.61 -2.32 -16.45
CA ALA A 477 6.57 -1.50 -17.67
C ALA A 477 7.49 -0.29 -17.54
N ASP A 478 7.50 0.37 -16.39
CA ASP A 478 8.35 1.54 -16.14
C ASP A 478 9.85 1.20 -16.22
N GLU A 479 10.25 0.05 -15.68
CA GLU A 479 11.64 -0.43 -15.79
C GLU A 479 12.06 -0.71 -17.24
N VAL A 480 11.14 -1.26 -18.04
CA VAL A 480 11.36 -1.51 -19.47
C VAL A 480 11.45 -0.18 -20.22
N LEU A 481 10.53 0.76 -20.00
CA LEU A 481 10.54 2.09 -20.62
C LEU A 481 11.83 2.86 -20.31
N ALA A 482 12.28 2.84 -19.04
CA ALA A 482 13.55 3.45 -18.66
C ALA A 482 14.76 2.84 -19.40
N SER A 483 14.72 1.52 -19.64
CA SER A 483 15.76 0.81 -20.39
C SER A 483 15.67 1.08 -21.90
N ILE A 484 14.48 1.24 -22.46
CA ILE A 484 14.25 1.66 -23.85
C ILE A 484 14.81 3.06 -24.09
N GLU A 485 14.61 4.00 -23.16
CA GLU A 485 15.15 5.35 -23.28
C GLU A 485 16.68 5.35 -23.24
N ARG A 486 17.31 4.48 -22.42
CA ARG A 486 18.77 4.28 -22.44
C ARG A 486 19.24 3.72 -23.79
N TYR A 487 18.53 2.75 -24.35
CA TYR A 487 18.82 2.18 -25.67
C TYR A 487 18.66 3.21 -26.79
N ARG A 488 17.61 4.03 -26.78
CA ARG A 488 17.40 5.10 -27.75
C ARG A 488 18.55 6.11 -27.75
N ARG A 489 19.00 6.53 -26.56
CA ARG A 489 20.18 7.41 -26.40
C ARG A 489 21.46 6.76 -26.92
N LEU A 490 21.62 5.45 -26.74
CA LEU A 490 22.78 4.69 -27.26
C LEU A 490 22.83 4.69 -28.79
N LEU A 491 21.68 4.62 -29.47
CA LEU A 491 21.62 4.62 -30.94
C LEU A 491 21.94 5.99 -31.57
N ASP A 492 21.99 7.07 -30.77
CA ASP A 492 22.15 8.45 -31.24
C ASP A 492 21.12 8.84 -32.33
N GLN A 493 19.89 8.32 -32.20
CA GLN A 493 18.78 8.57 -33.10
C GLN A 493 17.63 9.29 -32.36
N PRO A 494 16.92 10.21 -33.02
CA PRO A 494 15.77 10.88 -32.40
C PRO A 494 14.66 9.87 -32.10
N ASP A 495 14.42 8.94 -33.03
CA ASP A 495 13.34 7.96 -33.00
C ASP A 495 13.89 6.53 -32.86
N LEU A 496 13.05 5.62 -32.35
CA LEU A 496 13.35 4.18 -32.31
C LEU A 496 13.32 3.57 -33.74
N PRO A 497 14.06 2.48 -34.01
CA PRO A 497 14.02 1.79 -35.29
C PRO A 497 12.60 1.40 -35.72
N GLU A 498 12.30 1.43 -37.02
CA GLU A 498 10.96 1.09 -37.51
C GLU A 498 10.52 -0.35 -37.18
N ASP A 499 11.49 -1.26 -37.11
CA ASP A 499 11.36 -2.69 -36.78
C ASP A 499 11.60 -3.00 -35.29
N PHE A 500 11.59 -1.98 -34.43
CA PHE A 500 11.75 -2.14 -32.99
C PHE A 500 10.69 -3.08 -32.40
N ALA A 501 11.15 -4.16 -31.73
CA ALA A 501 10.28 -5.25 -31.28
C ALA A 501 9.18 -4.80 -30.30
N LEU A 502 9.43 -3.77 -29.48
CA LEU A 502 8.48 -3.24 -28.50
C LEU A 502 7.74 -1.98 -28.98
N LYS A 503 7.67 -1.73 -30.29
CA LYS A 503 7.00 -0.54 -30.84
C LYS A 503 5.53 -0.44 -30.41
N ASP A 504 4.82 -1.56 -30.48
CA ASP A 504 3.40 -1.63 -30.10
C ASP A 504 3.21 -1.42 -28.59
N PHE A 505 4.16 -1.90 -27.78
CA PHE A 505 4.19 -1.64 -26.33
C PHE A 505 4.38 -0.16 -26.03
N VAL A 506 5.36 0.51 -26.66
CA VAL A 506 5.60 1.95 -26.46
C VAL A 506 4.37 2.78 -26.87
N LYS A 507 3.77 2.46 -28.02
CA LYS A 507 2.53 3.10 -28.47
C LYS A 507 1.39 2.92 -27.46
N PHE A 508 1.26 1.72 -26.89
CA PHE A 508 0.26 1.42 -25.87
C PHE A 508 0.50 2.21 -24.58
N THR A 509 1.73 2.26 -24.08
CA THR A 509 2.04 2.99 -22.84
C THR A 509 1.85 4.49 -23.01
N ASP A 510 2.16 5.06 -24.18
CA ASP A 510 1.91 6.48 -24.47
C ASP A 510 0.40 6.78 -24.45
N MET A 511 -0.41 5.90 -25.04
CA MET A 511 -1.88 6.00 -24.95
C MET A 511 -2.38 5.84 -23.50
N TYR A 512 -1.80 4.92 -22.75
CA TYR A 512 -2.16 4.67 -21.36
C TYR A 512 -1.87 5.88 -20.47
N HIS A 513 -0.66 6.43 -20.54
CA HIS A 513 -0.24 7.60 -19.75
C HIS A 513 -0.85 8.93 -20.20
N SER A 514 -1.21 9.07 -21.48
CA SER A 514 -1.93 10.25 -21.98
C SER A 514 -3.41 10.26 -21.58
N ASN A 515 -3.83 9.37 -20.68
CA ASN A 515 -5.20 9.24 -20.17
C ASN A 515 -6.22 8.93 -21.27
N GLN A 516 -5.76 8.34 -22.38
CA GLN A 516 -6.62 7.84 -23.46
C GLN A 516 -7.07 6.39 -23.20
N ALA A 517 -6.45 5.69 -22.23
CA ALA A 517 -6.88 4.36 -21.83
C ALA A 517 -7.89 4.43 -20.67
N ASP A 518 -9.03 3.78 -20.86
CA ASP A 518 -10.07 3.60 -19.85
C ASP A 518 -9.56 2.67 -18.73
N PRO A 519 -9.83 2.94 -17.43
CA PRO A 519 -9.59 2.00 -16.33
C PRO A 519 -10.11 0.57 -16.58
N ALA A 520 -11.15 0.42 -17.40
CA ALA A 520 -11.67 -0.87 -17.86
C ALA A 520 -10.64 -1.72 -18.64
N VAL A 521 -9.67 -1.08 -19.29
CA VAL A 521 -8.61 -1.76 -20.06
C VAL A 521 -7.77 -2.66 -19.15
N MET A 522 -7.49 -2.23 -17.92
CA MET A 522 -6.73 -3.03 -16.93
C MET A 522 -7.43 -4.36 -16.61
N GLN A 523 -8.75 -4.31 -16.40
CA GLN A 523 -9.53 -5.52 -16.13
C GLN A 523 -9.54 -6.46 -17.33
N VAL A 524 -9.70 -5.92 -18.54
CA VAL A 524 -9.65 -6.70 -19.78
C VAL A 524 -8.29 -7.37 -19.95
N MET A 525 -7.19 -6.64 -19.73
CA MET A 525 -5.83 -7.16 -19.84
C MET A 525 -5.55 -8.29 -18.84
N ALA A 526 -6.04 -8.16 -17.60
CA ALA A 526 -5.86 -9.17 -16.56
C ALA A 526 -6.54 -10.49 -16.91
N VAL A 527 -7.73 -10.46 -17.52
CA VAL A 527 -8.48 -11.68 -17.90
C VAL A 527 -8.20 -12.14 -19.32
N TRP A 528 -7.46 -11.34 -20.12
CA TRP A 528 -7.21 -11.59 -21.54
C TRP A 528 -6.65 -12.98 -21.82
N PRO A 529 -5.59 -13.46 -21.14
CA PRO A 529 -5.01 -14.76 -21.45
C PRO A 529 -5.98 -15.93 -21.22
N ALA A 530 -6.83 -15.80 -20.18
CA ALA A 530 -7.84 -16.81 -19.87
C ALA A 530 -9.01 -16.79 -20.87
N ARG A 531 -9.43 -15.60 -21.33
CA ARG A 531 -10.56 -15.43 -22.24
C ARG A 531 -10.17 -15.71 -23.71
N TYR A 532 -8.96 -15.34 -24.12
CA TYR A 532 -8.47 -15.41 -25.49
C TYR A 532 -7.07 -16.02 -25.58
N PRO A 533 -6.92 -17.32 -25.25
CA PRO A 533 -5.61 -17.97 -25.23
C PRO A 533 -4.94 -17.94 -26.60
N GLY A 534 -3.66 -17.52 -26.62
CA GLY A 534 -2.84 -17.46 -27.83
C GLY A 534 -3.10 -16.26 -28.76
N ARG A 535 -3.94 -15.30 -28.35
CA ARG A 535 -4.15 -14.04 -29.10
C ARG A 535 -3.37 -12.88 -28.48
N SER A 536 -2.71 -12.08 -29.33
CA SER A 536 -2.05 -10.85 -28.90
C SER A 536 -3.09 -9.77 -28.55
N PHE A 537 -2.99 -9.22 -27.35
CA PHE A 537 -3.83 -8.12 -26.89
C PHE A 537 -3.56 -6.84 -27.70
N LEU A 538 -2.30 -6.47 -27.89
CA LEU A 538 -1.91 -5.23 -28.59
C LEU A 538 -2.32 -5.26 -30.06
N ALA A 539 -2.14 -6.40 -30.74
CA ALA A 539 -2.56 -6.54 -32.13
C ALA A 539 -4.07 -6.32 -32.30
N GLU A 540 -4.88 -6.83 -31.37
CA GLU A 540 -6.33 -6.67 -31.40
C GLU A 540 -6.75 -5.24 -31.03
N LEU A 541 -6.10 -4.64 -30.04
CA LEU A 541 -6.33 -3.25 -29.65
C LEU A 541 -6.06 -2.29 -30.82
N PHE A 542 -4.91 -2.41 -31.48
CA PHE A 542 -4.56 -1.54 -32.60
C PHE A 542 -5.40 -1.83 -33.84
N ARG A 543 -5.78 -3.09 -34.11
CA ARG A 543 -6.74 -3.41 -35.17
C ARG A 543 -8.05 -2.63 -34.99
N LYS A 544 -8.59 -2.61 -33.76
CA LYS A 544 -9.83 -1.89 -33.45
C LYS A 544 -9.69 -0.38 -33.59
N LEU A 545 -8.58 0.19 -33.11
CA LEU A 545 -8.32 1.62 -33.24
C LEU A 545 -8.20 2.06 -34.71
N ASP A 546 -7.54 1.26 -35.53
CA ASP A 546 -7.42 1.51 -36.97
C ASP A 546 -8.77 1.37 -37.70
N GLU A 547 -9.61 0.42 -37.29
CA GLU A 547 -10.97 0.26 -37.82
C GLU A 547 -11.86 1.45 -37.44
N GLN A 548 -11.80 1.91 -36.19
CA GLN A 548 -12.53 3.08 -35.73
C GLN A 548 -12.10 4.35 -36.49
N ALA A 549 -10.79 4.58 -36.63
CA ALA A 549 -10.27 5.72 -37.37
C ALA A 549 -10.77 5.76 -38.83
N LYS A 550 -10.88 4.60 -39.49
CA LYS A 550 -11.43 4.50 -40.85
C LYS A 550 -12.94 4.80 -40.89
N LEU A 551 -13.70 4.38 -39.88
CA LEU A 551 -15.12 4.68 -39.77
C LEU A 551 -15.34 6.18 -39.56
N ASP A 552 -14.54 6.81 -38.70
CA ASP A 552 -14.61 8.25 -38.42
C ASP A 552 -14.23 9.09 -39.66
N GLU A 553 -13.22 8.65 -40.43
CA GLU A 553 -12.84 9.28 -41.70
C GLU A 553 -13.96 9.17 -42.76
N GLN A 554 -14.65 8.02 -42.82
CA GLN A 554 -15.81 7.82 -43.70
C GLN A 554 -17.02 8.66 -43.27
N ALA A 555 -17.29 8.79 -41.96
CA ALA A 555 -18.36 9.64 -41.42
C ALA A 555 -18.09 11.14 -41.68
N ASN A 556 -16.83 11.58 -41.59
CA ASN A 556 -16.42 12.95 -41.92
C ASN A 556 -16.43 13.23 -43.43
N SER A 557 -16.18 12.21 -44.26
CA SER A 557 -16.30 12.36 -45.72
C SER A 557 -17.75 12.41 -46.22
N SER A 558 -18.69 11.74 -45.53
CA SER A 558 -20.11 11.68 -45.91
C SER A 558 -20.94 12.86 -45.40
N SER A 559 -20.45 13.60 -44.40
CA SER A 559 -21.07 14.84 -43.90
C SER A 559 -20.70 16.08 -44.72
N ASN A 560 -19.80 15.95 -45.71
CA ASN A 560 -19.35 17.06 -46.55
C ASN A 560 -20.00 17.09 -47.96
N ASP A 561 -21.00 16.23 -48.23
CA ASP A 561 -21.67 16.12 -49.54
C ASP A 561 -23.10 16.68 -49.53
N GLY A 562 -23.29 17.81 -48.83
CA GLY A 562 -24.61 18.39 -48.58
C GLY A 562 -24.61 19.90 -48.38
N SER A 563 -24.15 20.68 -49.35
CA SER A 563 -24.56 22.08 -49.52
C SER A 563 -24.35 22.54 -50.97
N PRO A 564 -25.41 22.94 -51.71
CA PRO A 564 -25.24 23.64 -52.97
C PRO A 564 -24.94 25.12 -52.74
N GLU A 565 -24.16 25.67 -53.67
CA GLU A 565 -23.71 27.04 -53.80
C GLU A 565 -24.78 28.11 -53.49
N GLY A 566 -24.35 29.16 -52.80
CA GLY A 566 -25.10 30.39 -52.57
C GLY A 566 -24.18 31.57 -52.31
N THR A 567 -23.61 32.10 -53.41
CA THR A 567 -23.14 33.46 -53.71
C THR A 567 -22.85 34.47 -52.58
N ASP A 568 -21.65 35.05 -52.68
CA ASP A 568 -21.11 36.27 -52.06
C ASP A 568 -22.04 37.50 -52.02
N GLU A 569 -22.00 38.26 -50.91
CA GLU A 569 -21.32 39.58 -50.85
C GLU A 569 -21.44 40.27 -49.46
N ALA A 570 -20.27 40.69 -48.93
CA ALA A 570 -19.93 41.92 -48.18
C ALA A 570 -20.78 42.34 -46.94
N ASP A 571 -20.26 42.87 -45.84
CA ASP A 571 -19.03 43.65 -45.59
C ASP A 571 -18.84 43.84 -44.05
N GLN A 572 -17.58 44.02 -43.61
CA GLN A 572 -17.10 44.77 -42.43
C GLN A 572 -17.67 44.46 -41.01
N THR A 573 -16.92 44.32 -39.91
CA THR A 573 -15.71 45.02 -39.45
C THR A 573 -15.23 44.40 -38.11
N THR A 574 -13.91 44.34 -37.93
CA THR A 574 -13.08 44.48 -36.71
C THR A 574 -13.70 44.49 -35.28
N SER A 575 -13.12 43.69 -34.37
CA SER A 575 -12.63 44.07 -33.01
C SER A 575 -11.99 42.84 -32.34
N ALA A 576 -10.70 42.77 -32.00
CA ALA A 576 -9.97 43.52 -30.97
C ALA A 576 -10.54 43.34 -29.54
N ASP A 577 -9.84 42.49 -28.79
CA ASP A 577 -9.37 42.67 -27.40
C ASP A 577 -10.37 43.01 -26.28
N SER A 578 -10.46 42.12 -25.28
CA SER A 578 -10.45 42.50 -23.85
C SER A 578 -10.58 41.27 -22.94
N LYS A 579 -9.48 40.94 -22.26
CA LYS A 579 -9.46 40.26 -20.96
C LYS A 579 -9.78 41.26 -19.84
N GLU A 580 -10.40 40.74 -18.78
CA GLU A 580 -10.35 41.11 -17.34
C GLU A 580 -11.75 41.13 -16.67
N PRO A 581 -11.87 41.05 -15.33
CA PRO A 581 -11.30 40.07 -14.40
C PRO A 581 -12.39 39.56 -13.40
N VAL A 582 -12.10 38.53 -12.60
CA VAL A 582 -12.97 38.16 -11.46
C VAL A 582 -12.25 38.47 -10.15
N ALA A 583 -12.96 39.24 -9.32
CA ALA A 583 -12.46 39.90 -8.13
C ALA A 583 -12.37 38.98 -6.89
N GLU A 584 -11.39 39.35 -6.09
CA GLU A 584 -10.99 38.89 -4.77
C GLU A 584 -12.03 39.28 -3.68
N GLN A 585 -12.38 38.35 -2.79
CA GLN A 585 -13.04 38.67 -1.52
C GLN A 585 -12.35 37.98 -0.35
N ALA A 586 -11.91 38.81 0.60
CA ALA A 586 -11.30 38.42 1.87
C ALA A 586 -12.36 38.02 2.92
N PRO A 587 -12.00 37.22 3.96
CA PRO A 587 -12.95 36.62 4.90
C PRO A 587 -13.01 37.33 6.26
N GLN A 588 -14.13 37.18 6.99
CA GLN A 588 -14.26 37.27 8.46
C GLN A 588 -15.74 36.99 8.89
N PRO A 589 -16.05 36.64 10.15
CA PRO A 589 -15.43 35.67 11.09
C PRO A 589 -16.46 34.64 11.65
N ALA A 590 -15.96 33.72 12.48
CA ALA A 590 -16.63 32.55 13.04
C ALA A 590 -17.68 32.81 14.15
N GLU A 591 -18.67 31.91 14.24
CA GLU A 591 -19.39 31.54 15.47
C GLU A 591 -19.38 30.01 15.66
N GLU A 592 -19.38 29.61 16.93
CA GLU A 592 -19.06 28.30 17.50
C GLU A 592 -20.09 27.19 17.25
N GLY A 593 -19.64 25.91 17.26
CA GLY A 593 -20.54 24.77 17.39
C GLY A 593 -19.95 23.37 17.18
N THR A 594 -19.40 22.80 18.26
CA THR A 594 -19.36 21.36 18.62
C THR A 594 -18.47 20.34 17.86
N GLU A 595 -17.37 19.98 18.55
CA GLU A 595 -16.73 18.66 18.75
C GLU A 595 -17.09 17.47 17.83
N ALA A 596 -16.10 16.96 17.08
CA ALA A 596 -15.80 15.53 16.92
C ALA A 596 -14.41 15.29 16.29
N GLU A 597 -13.58 14.53 17.02
CA GLU A 597 -12.47 13.65 16.58
C GLU A 597 -11.48 14.10 15.49
N ALA A 598 -10.32 14.60 15.92
CA ALA A 598 -9.14 14.77 15.07
C ALA A 598 -8.27 13.49 15.06
N LYS A 599 -8.19 12.81 13.91
CA LYS A 599 -7.06 11.95 13.53
C LYS A 599 -6.07 12.78 12.71
N PRO A 600 -4.75 12.71 12.93
CA PRO A 600 -3.79 13.29 11.99
C PRO A 600 -3.49 12.30 10.87
N ASN A 601 -3.71 12.75 9.63
CA ASN A 601 -3.33 12.09 8.38
C ASN A 601 -1.81 11.92 8.29
N SER A 602 -1.37 10.71 7.93
CA SER A 602 -0.04 10.48 7.34
C SER A 602 -0.05 11.02 5.91
N PRO A 603 0.92 11.85 5.48
CA PRO A 603 1.01 12.21 4.08
C PRO A 603 1.73 11.11 3.30
N THR A 604 1.02 10.63 2.28
CA THR A 604 1.49 9.87 1.13
C THR A 604 2.69 10.59 0.50
N ALA A 605 3.75 9.84 0.19
CA ALA A 605 4.90 10.35 -0.54
C ALA A 605 4.54 10.45 -2.03
N GLU A 606 4.32 11.67 -2.51
CA GLU A 606 4.40 12.00 -3.94
C GLU A 606 5.77 12.62 -4.21
N SER A 607 6.56 11.93 -5.04
CA SER A 607 7.80 12.46 -5.60
C SER A 607 7.48 13.43 -6.73
N THR A 608 7.85 14.70 -6.58
CA THR A 608 7.95 15.62 -7.71
C THR A 608 9.39 16.13 -7.78
N SER A 609 10.05 15.73 -8.85
CA SER A 609 11.30 16.28 -9.34
C SER A 609 11.04 17.65 -9.95
N ASP A 610 11.76 18.68 -9.52
CA ASP A 610 11.96 19.88 -10.34
C ASP A 610 13.40 20.38 -10.18
N GLU A 611 14.10 20.38 -11.31
CA GLU A 611 15.34 21.11 -11.53
C GLU A 611 15.09 22.61 -11.41
N SER A 612 15.94 23.33 -10.69
CA SER A 612 16.22 24.72 -11.04
C SER A 612 17.70 25.04 -10.86
N THR A 613 18.31 25.33 -12.00
CA THR A 613 19.56 26.06 -12.13
C THR A 613 19.35 27.49 -11.64
N THR A 614 20.26 28.02 -10.81
CA THR A 614 20.65 29.43 -10.89
C THR A 614 22.04 29.66 -10.31
N ASP A 615 22.85 30.25 -11.17
CA ASP A 615 24.16 30.85 -10.97
C ASP A 615 24.10 32.02 -9.96
N GLY A 616 25.18 32.24 -9.22
CA GLY A 616 25.23 33.28 -8.19
C GLY A 616 26.45 33.20 -7.28
N GLY A 617 27.64 33.38 -7.86
CA GLY A 617 28.90 33.44 -7.11
C GLY A 617 28.99 34.61 -6.14
N VAL A 618 29.49 34.33 -4.93
CA VAL A 618 30.24 35.31 -4.11
C VAL A 618 31.41 34.58 -3.45
N SER A 619 32.60 34.90 -3.95
CA SER A 619 33.90 34.63 -3.33
C SER A 619 34.03 35.39 -2.02
N LEU A 620 34.52 34.74 -0.95
CA LEU A 620 35.26 35.39 0.14
C LEU A 620 36.08 34.35 0.96
N ALA A 621 37.38 34.33 0.65
CA ALA A 621 38.55 34.16 1.51
C ALA A 621 38.61 33.06 2.60
N SER A 622 39.52 32.11 2.36
CA SER A 622 40.21 31.28 3.38
C SER A 622 41.06 32.12 4.34
N PRO A 623 41.21 31.66 5.59
CA PRO A 623 42.55 31.35 6.11
C PRO A 623 42.49 30.00 6.86
N ASP A 624 43.38 29.04 6.72
CA ASP A 624 44.83 28.99 6.86
C ASP A 624 45.08 27.77 7.77
N GLU A 625 46.12 27.02 7.43
CA GLU A 625 46.41 25.69 7.93
C GLU A 625 46.80 25.73 9.42
N GLY A 626 46.18 24.87 10.23
CA GLY A 626 46.47 24.75 11.65
C GLY A 626 46.54 23.30 12.09
N ALA A 627 47.72 22.71 11.94
CA ALA A 627 48.07 21.34 12.26
C ALA A 627 47.68 20.89 13.69
N ALA A 628 47.26 19.63 13.78
CA ALA A 628 47.10 18.87 15.01
C ALA A 628 48.42 18.70 15.78
N PRO A 629 48.34 18.53 17.11
CA PRO A 629 49.22 17.58 17.78
C PRO A 629 48.46 16.66 18.74
N SER A 630 48.65 15.36 18.56
CA SER A 630 48.57 14.35 19.63
C SER A 630 50.00 13.93 20.02
N PRO A 631 50.22 13.13 21.06
CA PRO A 631 49.80 13.29 22.45
C PRO A 631 51.01 13.16 23.41
N LYS A 632 50.91 13.61 24.68
CA LYS A 632 51.76 13.11 25.78
C LYS A 632 51.04 13.12 27.13
N ASN A 633 51.07 11.93 27.74
CA ASN A 633 50.75 11.50 29.12
C ASN A 633 49.30 11.33 29.53
#